data_AF-A0A6I1MN87-F1
#
_entry.id   AF-A0A6I1MN87-F1
#
_cell.length_a   1.000
_cell.length_b   1.000
_cell.length_c   1.000
_cell.angle_alpha   90.00
_cell.angle_beta   90.00
_cell.angle_gamma   90.00
#
_symmetry.space_group_name_H-M   'P 1'
#
loop_
_entity.id
_entity.type
_entity.pdbx_description
1 polymer ?
#
loop_
_entity_poly.entity_id
_entity_poly.type
_entity_poly.pdbx_seq_one_letter_code
_entity_poly.pdbx_strand_id
1 'polypeptide(L)'
;MQIRSDKYNLTKSSFIEVKEKNLDLKVDIKLEADSTNELLGTLIVGSVVDSNNNPIKGAIVKLIGKDLQQLYRVTTDDQGKYIISHILYSELYTVSAITNGKLLSTSQPFTLSNGSKKMIDFTLYDSPNVNLGVINGTLLDSNSIEVFGAVVFLYSVVDNNNILKSLTFTDSNGVFTFSQLNEGNYFITISKLGYVSTQIQTTVTKGNISHLNLKLNNDPNASKGVISGVITNESNKTISNADVILYEVDENKKLIPLAYTKTNFSGLYTFINIKKGNYIIKSNQSEDVDINNNIQPETLPSNSLQSNAQSLDELDIISSIITKPEMGKKNLALVPPMGWNSWNTFGGNINETVIKETVDAMINKGLADAGYEYVVLDDGYIENYRDSKGKLVTHKTKFPNGFKFLADYIHENGLKFGMYNSAGTGTCMFLPGSFGYEKSDAEQFAEWEIDFFKYDFCNNPISEPEPYKSPDANMRNMYSADIGNIKVYKDNFLINYNPINHKLSGKAKINSNGYLGYIGKNEGESELIVNVPENGVYKLDIKYIAADNGRQVKIDVNGQEVDFYYMKPTKSWNIYDARTLIIELNLNAGENTLKFYNPYNNKQEGNLDGAIRSYRKMANALNSTGRNIVFSVCEWGNREPWLWANEMGHMWRTTGDITFNHGKATWGEVMYIYDKNIDLAKYAVKNGWNDPDMLVVGLEGLNYEENKSHFTLWAAMASPLMIGNDIRNMSYEVATILTNKDIIALNQDPLGIQAYKIKDEGEFEVLAKPLENGDVGIVLFNRSNSFADISVTIDEIVQSVQLVNKENFLLAKKYNTKELWDKTEGVITTEIKAYRIPAHGVKVFRVSPAKV
;
A
#
# COMPACT_ATOMS: atom_id res chain seq x y z
N MET A 1 19.68 -15.47 9.26
CA MET A 1 19.98 -16.79 8.65
C MET A 1 21.12 -16.54 7.69
N GLN A 2 22.33 -17.05 7.99
CA GLN A 2 23.51 -16.91 7.12
C GLN A 2 23.17 -17.33 5.69
N ILE A 3 23.35 -16.45 4.72
CA ILE A 3 23.40 -16.79 3.30
C ILE A 3 24.54 -17.78 3.12
N ARG A 4 24.21 -19.00 2.66
CA ARG A 4 25.20 -20.01 2.33
C ARG A 4 26.07 -19.52 1.16
N SER A 5 27.37 -19.46 1.40
CA SER A 5 28.43 -19.03 0.47
C SER A 5 28.83 -20.10 -0.56
N ASP A 6 28.06 -21.16 -0.71
CA ASP A 6 28.42 -22.37 -1.48
C ASP A 6 27.76 -22.45 -2.87
N LYS A 7 27.10 -21.38 -3.36
CA LYS A 7 26.23 -21.47 -4.55
C LYS A 7 26.57 -20.58 -5.75
N TYR A 8 27.25 -19.43 -5.60
CA TYR A 8 27.42 -18.46 -6.70
C TYR A 8 28.80 -17.78 -6.71
N ASN A 9 29.31 -17.46 -7.91
CA ASN A 9 30.55 -16.73 -8.12
C ASN A 9 30.34 -15.21 -7.90
N LEU A 10 30.67 -14.74 -6.69
CA LEU A 10 30.50 -13.35 -6.24
C LEU A 10 31.69 -12.43 -6.62
N THR A 11 32.41 -12.70 -7.71
CA THR A 11 33.50 -11.83 -8.20
C THR A 11 33.17 -11.13 -9.51
N LYS A 12 31.94 -11.31 -10.02
CA LYS A 12 31.54 -10.73 -11.29
C LYS A 12 31.51 -9.21 -11.23
N SER A 13 32.10 -8.63 -12.26
CA SER A 13 32.20 -7.19 -12.44
C SER A 13 31.60 -6.77 -13.77
N SER A 14 30.92 -5.63 -13.79
CA SER A 14 30.45 -5.01 -15.02
C SER A 14 31.20 -3.70 -15.24
N PHE A 15 31.88 -3.59 -16.39
CA PHE A 15 32.49 -2.34 -16.84
C PHE A 15 31.44 -1.45 -17.49
N ILE A 16 31.42 -0.18 -17.12
CA ILE A 16 30.43 0.79 -17.56
C ILE A 16 31.14 2.09 -17.93
N GLU A 17 30.85 2.61 -19.11
CA GLU A 17 31.28 3.95 -19.55
C GLU A 17 30.07 4.89 -19.51
N VAL A 18 30.13 5.91 -18.64
CA VAL A 18 29.12 6.98 -18.60
C VAL A 18 29.56 8.08 -19.54
N LYS A 19 28.93 8.17 -20.71
CA LYS A 19 29.34 9.08 -21.81
C LYS A 19 28.82 10.51 -21.66
N GLU A 20 27.68 10.68 -21.01
CA GLU A 20 26.95 11.93 -20.85
C GLU A 20 26.62 12.22 -19.37
N LYS A 21 26.48 13.51 -19.03
CA LYS A 21 26.12 13.93 -17.66
C LYS A 21 24.63 13.68 -17.43
N ASN A 22 24.25 13.19 -16.24
CA ASN A 22 22.86 12.91 -15.82
C ASN A 22 22.18 11.73 -16.53
N LEU A 23 22.94 10.77 -17.01
CA LEU A 23 22.40 9.56 -17.63
C LEU A 23 22.01 8.53 -16.56
N ASP A 24 20.85 7.91 -16.72
CA ASP A 24 20.41 6.76 -15.94
C ASP A 24 20.77 5.47 -16.68
N LEU A 25 21.59 4.64 -16.05
CA LEU A 25 22.07 3.38 -16.60
C LEU A 25 21.59 2.22 -15.75
N LYS A 26 20.91 1.28 -16.42
CA LYS A 26 20.58 -0.02 -15.84
C LYS A 26 21.69 -1.02 -16.14
N VAL A 27 22.25 -1.64 -15.11
CA VAL A 27 23.34 -2.61 -15.21
C VAL A 27 22.98 -3.82 -14.37
N ASP A 28 22.33 -4.81 -14.97
CA ASP A 28 22.04 -6.06 -14.25
C ASP A 28 23.32 -6.91 -14.13
N ILE A 29 23.55 -7.50 -12.96
CA ILE A 29 24.68 -8.40 -12.71
C ILE A 29 24.13 -9.80 -12.53
N LYS A 30 24.39 -10.67 -13.49
CA LYS A 30 24.00 -12.08 -13.41
C LYS A 30 25.16 -12.90 -12.86
N LEU A 31 25.09 -13.28 -11.59
CA LEU A 31 26.02 -14.17 -10.90
C LEU A 31 25.86 -15.59 -11.44
N GLU A 32 26.98 -16.19 -11.83
CA GLU A 32 27.00 -17.60 -12.25
C GLU A 32 26.98 -18.51 -11.02
N ALA A 33 26.32 -19.66 -11.14
CA ALA A 33 26.48 -20.73 -10.18
C ALA A 33 27.93 -21.18 -10.24
N ASP A 34 28.53 -21.46 -9.09
CA ASP A 34 29.92 -21.89 -9.08
C ASP A 34 30.03 -23.30 -9.72
N SER A 35 30.29 -23.30 -11.03
CA SER A 35 30.52 -24.49 -11.84
C SER A 35 32.00 -24.89 -11.87
N THR A 36 32.86 -24.17 -11.15
CA THR A 36 34.28 -24.52 -11.00
C THR A 36 34.46 -25.58 -9.91
N ASN A 37 33.95 -26.75 -10.22
CA ASN A 37 34.27 -28.00 -9.54
C ASN A 37 35.72 -28.43 -9.88
N GLU A 38 36.71 -27.55 -9.70
CA GLU A 38 38.14 -27.85 -9.92
C GLU A 38 39.17 -26.96 -9.20
N LEU A 39 38.79 -26.21 -8.16
CA LEU A 39 39.74 -25.69 -7.16
C LEU A 39 39.58 -26.45 -5.83
N LEU A 40 39.70 -27.77 -5.94
CA LEU A 40 39.85 -28.65 -4.77
C LEU A 40 41.15 -28.31 -4.05
N GLY A 41 41.04 -27.65 -2.90
CA GLY A 41 41.94 -27.87 -1.78
C GLY A 41 42.80 -26.70 -1.32
N THR A 42 42.77 -25.53 -1.96
CA THR A 42 43.50 -24.37 -1.41
C THR A 42 42.73 -23.80 -0.23
N LEU A 43 43.25 -24.03 0.97
CA LEU A 43 42.59 -23.64 2.21
C LEU A 43 43.61 -23.11 3.21
N ILE A 44 43.29 -21.99 3.84
CA ILE A 44 43.96 -21.55 5.05
C ILE A 44 43.08 -21.99 6.21
N VAL A 45 43.66 -22.73 7.14
CA VAL A 45 43.03 -23.00 8.43
C VAL A 45 43.91 -22.46 9.52
N GLY A 46 43.35 -22.22 10.68
CA GLY A 46 44.14 -21.91 11.85
C GLY A 46 43.28 -21.77 13.08
N SER A 47 43.94 -21.46 14.18
CA SER A 47 43.34 -21.14 15.45
C SER A 47 43.84 -19.80 15.93
N VAL A 48 43.00 -19.10 16.67
CA VAL A 48 43.28 -17.84 17.32
C VAL A 48 43.05 -18.04 18.80
N VAL A 49 44.14 -18.00 19.55
CA VAL A 49 44.15 -18.23 21.01
C VAL A 49 44.72 -17.01 21.72
N ASP A 50 44.43 -16.84 23.01
CA ASP A 50 45.05 -15.81 23.84
C ASP A 50 46.44 -16.24 24.34
N SER A 51 47.12 -15.36 25.09
CA SER A 51 48.43 -15.63 25.72
C SER A 51 48.43 -16.78 26.73
N ASN A 52 47.27 -17.22 27.21
CA ASN A 52 47.10 -18.36 28.10
C ASN A 52 46.66 -19.63 27.33
N ASN A 53 46.70 -19.59 25.99
CA ASN A 53 46.25 -20.65 25.08
C ASN A 53 44.74 -20.94 25.16
N ASN A 54 43.94 -20.02 25.69
CA ASN A 54 42.49 -20.13 25.62
C ASN A 54 42.01 -19.71 24.23
N PRO A 55 41.05 -20.41 23.62
CA PRO A 55 40.52 -20.00 22.34
C PRO A 55 39.77 -18.67 22.38
N ILE A 56 39.94 -17.85 21.34
CA ILE A 56 39.26 -16.55 21.22
C ILE A 56 38.12 -16.68 20.21
N LYS A 57 36.88 -16.69 20.70
CA LYS A 57 35.67 -16.61 19.86
C LYS A 57 35.52 -15.23 19.23
N GLY A 58 35.15 -15.18 17.95
CA GLY A 58 34.75 -13.94 17.28
C GLY A 58 35.91 -13.01 16.88
N ALA A 59 37.16 -13.44 17.00
CA ALA A 59 38.28 -12.73 16.37
C ALA A 59 38.10 -12.73 14.85
N ILE A 60 38.21 -11.54 14.24
CA ILE A 60 38.10 -11.32 12.80
C ILE A 60 39.43 -11.73 12.17
N VAL A 61 39.38 -12.58 11.15
CA VAL A 61 40.53 -12.98 10.35
C VAL A 61 40.34 -12.52 8.90
N LYS A 62 41.31 -11.79 8.35
CA LYS A 62 41.24 -11.20 7.00
C LYS A 62 42.32 -11.79 6.10
N LEU A 63 41.95 -12.16 4.87
CA LEU A 63 42.91 -12.45 3.81
C LEU A 63 43.07 -11.22 2.91
N ILE A 64 44.31 -10.79 2.72
CA ILE A 64 44.65 -9.60 1.94
C ILE A 64 45.56 -10.02 0.77
N GLY A 65 45.24 -9.56 -0.44
CA GLY A 65 46.03 -9.75 -1.65
C GLY A 65 47.13 -8.70 -1.83
N LYS A 66 47.89 -8.79 -2.94
CA LYS A 66 49.08 -7.98 -3.22
C LYS A 66 48.86 -6.46 -3.15
N ASP A 67 47.69 -5.95 -3.54
CA ASP A 67 47.40 -4.51 -3.62
C ASP A 67 46.56 -3.98 -2.45
N LEU A 68 46.68 -4.59 -1.27
CA LEU A 68 45.85 -4.31 -0.07
C LEU A 68 44.36 -4.58 -0.27
N GLN A 69 44.00 -5.28 -1.35
CA GLN A 69 42.65 -5.74 -1.59
C GLN A 69 42.30 -6.78 -0.51
N GLN A 70 41.27 -6.51 0.28
CA GLN A 70 40.67 -7.53 1.14
C GLN A 70 39.97 -8.54 0.25
N LEU A 71 40.48 -9.77 0.24
CA LEU A 71 39.95 -10.87 -0.57
C LEU A 71 38.90 -11.67 0.21
N TYR A 72 39.15 -11.90 1.51
CA TYR A 72 38.24 -12.64 2.39
C TYR A 72 38.24 -12.04 3.81
N ARG A 73 37.14 -12.22 4.53
CA ARG A 73 36.99 -11.93 5.96
C ARG A 73 36.19 -13.06 6.60
N VAL A 74 36.73 -13.69 7.63
CA VAL A 74 36.06 -14.72 8.44
C VAL A 74 36.16 -14.37 9.93
N THR A 75 35.41 -15.05 10.78
CA THR A 75 35.54 -14.97 12.23
C THR A 75 35.86 -16.35 12.80
N THR A 76 36.51 -16.36 13.96
CA THR A 76 36.90 -17.57 14.68
C THR A 76 35.75 -18.14 15.51
N ASP A 77 35.63 -19.46 15.56
CA ASP A 77 34.59 -20.17 16.30
C ASP A 77 34.83 -20.21 17.82
N ASP A 78 33.93 -20.89 18.55
CA ASP A 78 34.00 -21.04 20.01
C ASP A 78 35.27 -21.78 20.49
N GLN A 79 35.92 -22.51 19.59
CA GLN A 79 37.21 -23.16 19.81
C GLN A 79 38.37 -22.35 19.20
N GLY A 80 38.12 -21.07 18.88
CA GLY A 80 39.08 -20.14 18.31
C GLY A 80 39.50 -20.48 16.87
N LYS A 81 38.89 -21.46 16.21
CA LYS A 81 39.32 -21.93 14.89
C LYS A 81 38.69 -21.13 13.77
N TYR A 82 39.41 -20.99 12.67
CA TYR A 82 38.93 -20.35 11.45
C TYR A 82 39.35 -21.12 10.21
N ILE A 83 38.57 -20.98 9.14
CA ILE A 83 38.84 -21.58 7.83
C ILE A 83 38.56 -20.53 6.76
N ILE A 84 39.51 -20.34 5.85
CA ILE A 84 39.37 -19.55 4.62
C ILE A 84 39.62 -20.54 3.48
N SER A 85 38.56 -21.00 2.82
CA SER A 85 38.64 -21.96 1.71
C SER A 85 38.48 -21.27 0.36
N HIS A 86 38.78 -22.00 -0.71
CA HIS A 86 38.55 -21.59 -2.10
C HIS A 86 39.25 -20.28 -2.47
N ILE A 87 40.48 -20.12 -1.98
CA ILE A 87 41.26 -18.90 -2.15
C ILE A 87 41.72 -18.77 -3.61
N LEU A 88 41.27 -17.70 -4.28
CA LEU A 88 41.67 -17.35 -5.64
C LEU A 88 43.12 -16.87 -5.69
N TYR A 89 43.85 -17.25 -6.75
CA TYR A 89 45.26 -16.92 -6.98
C TYR A 89 45.55 -15.40 -6.86
N SER A 90 46.51 -15.07 -5.99
CA SER A 90 47.16 -13.77 -5.84
C SER A 90 48.65 -14.01 -5.84
N GLU A 91 49.43 -13.08 -6.39
CA GLU A 91 50.89 -13.16 -6.37
C GLU A 91 51.47 -13.18 -4.94
N LEU A 92 50.73 -12.63 -3.98
CA LEU A 92 51.11 -12.59 -2.57
C LEU A 92 49.84 -12.54 -1.68
N TYR A 93 49.86 -13.24 -0.56
CA TYR A 93 48.83 -13.15 0.49
C TYR A 93 49.44 -12.76 1.83
N THR A 94 48.66 -12.05 2.63
CA THR A 94 48.83 -12.00 4.08
C THR A 94 47.50 -12.33 4.75
N VAL A 95 47.56 -12.98 5.92
CA VAL A 95 46.41 -13.18 6.79
C VAL A 95 46.62 -12.37 8.04
N SER A 96 45.58 -11.69 8.52
CA SER A 96 45.65 -11.01 9.82
C SER A 96 44.46 -11.37 10.69
N ALA A 97 44.70 -11.52 12.00
CA ALA A 97 43.69 -11.80 13.01
C ALA A 97 43.61 -10.66 14.02
N ILE A 98 42.39 -10.24 14.36
CA ILE A 98 42.10 -9.09 15.20
C ILE A 98 40.86 -9.32 16.06
N THR A 99 40.93 -8.97 17.35
CA THR A 99 39.77 -8.99 18.26
C THR A 99 39.87 -7.87 19.28
N ASN A 100 38.76 -7.53 19.93
CA ASN A 100 38.74 -6.47 20.93
C ASN A 100 39.74 -6.75 22.07
N GLY A 101 40.53 -5.75 22.47
CA GLY A 101 41.50 -5.87 23.58
C GLY A 101 42.81 -6.60 23.29
N LYS A 102 43.04 -7.13 22.07
CA LYS A 102 44.28 -7.86 21.69
C LYS A 102 45.02 -7.17 20.53
N LEU A 103 46.33 -7.39 20.39
CA LEU A 103 47.11 -6.85 19.25
C LEU A 103 46.69 -7.50 17.93
N LEU A 104 46.63 -6.72 16.84
CA LEU A 104 46.58 -7.24 15.47
C LEU A 104 47.80 -8.14 15.24
N SER A 105 47.56 -9.40 14.87
CA SER A 105 48.61 -10.32 14.48
C SER A 105 48.47 -10.63 13.00
N THR A 106 49.56 -10.46 12.24
CA THR A 106 49.58 -10.65 10.79
C THR A 106 50.63 -11.70 10.45
N SER A 107 50.29 -12.63 9.57
CA SER A 107 51.22 -13.63 9.05
C SER A 107 52.32 -12.96 8.24
N GLN A 108 53.49 -13.61 8.14
CA GLN A 108 54.42 -13.26 7.08
C GLN A 108 53.73 -13.44 5.72
N PRO A 109 54.07 -12.64 4.68
CA PRO A 109 53.51 -12.84 3.36
C PRO A 109 53.83 -14.23 2.82
N PHE A 110 52.88 -14.83 2.13
CA PHE A 110 53.02 -16.17 1.57
C PHE A 110 52.30 -16.30 0.24
N THR A 111 52.67 -17.33 -0.51
CA THR A 111 51.94 -17.78 -1.68
C THR A 111 51.19 -19.06 -1.35
N LEU A 112 50.14 -19.33 -2.11
CA LEU A 112 49.38 -20.58 -2.05
C LEU A 112 49.46 -21.25 -3.41
N SER A 113 49.86 -22.52 -3.43
CA SER A 113 49.75 -23.36 -4.62
C SER A 113 48.36 -24.00 -4.69
N ASN A 114 47.93 -24.37 -5.90
CA ASN A 114 46.64 -25.02 -6.09
C ASN A 114 46.53 -26.29 -5.22
N GLY A 115 45.41 -26.46 -4.53
CA GLY A 115 45.15 -27.60 -3.64
C GLY A 115 45.89 -27.56 -2.29
N SER A 116 46.57 -26.45 -1.96
CA SER A 116 47.39 -26.38 -0.74
C SER A 116 46.60 -26.03 0.52
N LYS A 117 46.77 -26.85 1.55
CA LYS A 117 46.37 -26.51 2.91
C LYS A 117 47.49 -25.79 3.63
N LYS A 118 47.27 -24.54 4.04
CA LYS A 118 48.18 -23.74 4.85
C LYS A 118 47.59 -23.56 6.24
N MET A 119 48.32 -23.99 7.28
CA MET A 119 47.93 -23.68 8.66
C MET A 119 48.58 -22.38 9.09
N ILE A 120 47.78 -21.43 9.61
CA ILE A 120 48.25 -20.16 10.14
C ILE A 120 47.57 -19.94 11.49
N ASP A 121 48.23 -20.33 12.56
CA ASP A 121 47.74 -20.08 13.92
C ASP A 121 48.19 -18.69 14.40
N PHE A 122 47.33 -18.03 15.16
CA PHE A 122 47.63 -16.76 15.81
C PHE A 122 47.48 -16.92 17.32
N THR A 123 48.55 -16.65 18.07
CA THR A 123 48.41 -16.30 19.48
C THR A 123 48.25 -14.79 19.55
N LEU A 124 47.06 -14.34 19.89
CA LEU A 124 46.80 -12.93 20.17
C LEU A 124 47.13 -12.70 21.64
N TYR A 125 48.34 -12.17 21.86
CA TYR A 125 48.69 -11.66 23.16
C TYR A 125 47.70 -10.59 23.55
N ASP A 126 47.33 -10.58 24.84
CA ASP A 126 46.80 -9.37 25.44
C ASP A 126 47.65 -8.23 24.94
N SER A 127 47.00 -7.24 24.36
CA SER A 127 47.74 -6.04 24.07
C SER A 127 48.29 -5.59 25.41
N PRO A 128 49.64 -5.57 25.62
CA PRO A 128 50.29 -5.35 26.94
C PRO A 128 50.14 -3.89 27.40
N ASN A 129 49.02 -3.32 26.98
CA ASN A 129 48.87 -2.11 26.26
C ASN A 129 47.40 -2.08 25.85
N VAL A 130 46.47 -1.95 26.80
CA VAL A 130 45.10 -1.42 26.58
C VAL A 130 45.22 0.06 26.13
N ASN A 131 46.02 0.26 25.08
CA ASN A 131 46.88 1.41 24.83
C ASN A 131 46.95 1.72 23.32
N LEU A 132 46.15 1.04 22.49
CA LEU A 132 45.87 1.44 21.12
C LEU A 132 44.58 2.23 21.15
N GLY A 133 44.50 3.32 20.38
CA GLY A 133 43.29 4.11 20.32
C GLY A 133 42.32 3.59 19.26
N VAL A 134 41.07 4.02 19.36
CA VAL A 134 40.02 3.75 18.39
C VAL A 134 39.64 5.08 17.75
N ILE A 135 39.46 5.12 16.44
CA ILE A 135 38.70 6.19 15.81
C ILE A 135 37.29 5.64 15.62
N ASN A 136 36.31 6.25 16.27
CA ASN A 136 34.91 6.00 16.01
C ASN A 136 34.32 7.29 15.46
N GLY A 137 33.79 7.24 14.25
CA GLY A 137 33.23 8.42 13.62
C GLY A 137 31.78 8.22 13.22
N THR A 138 31.00 9.28 13.37
CA THR A 138 29.65 9.40 12.81
C THR A 138 29.70 10.44 11.71
N LEU A 139 29.15 10.08 10.54
CA LEU A 139 29.12 10.90 9.35
C LEU A 139 27.68 11.34 9.08
N LEU A 140 27.45 12.65 9.15
CA LEU A 140 26.17 13.29 8.83
C LEU A 140 26.32 14.18 7.59
N ASP A 141 25.22 14.54 6.95
CA ASP A 141 25.21 15.58 5.92
C ASP A 141 24.98 16.99 6.52
N SER A 142 24.85 18.00 5.66
CA SER A 142 24.56 19.38 6.06
C SER A 142 23.21 19.54 6.79
N ASN A 143 22.26 18.63 6.57
CA ASN A 143 20.94 18.58 7.19
C ASN A 143 20.92 17.71 8.46
N SER A 144 22.07 17.19 8.87
CA SER A 144 22.25 16.29 10.02
C SER A 144 21.62 14.90 9.83
N ILE A 145 21.52 14.42 8.58
CA ILE A 145 21.10 13.06 8.21
C ILE A 145 22.32 12.15 8.09
N GLU A 146 22.24 10.92 8.58
CA GLU A 146 23.31 9.92 8.52
C GLU A 146 23.68 9.53 7.08
N VAL A 147 24.99 9.51 6.77
CA VAL A 147 25.49 9.20 5.42
C VAL A 147 25.95 7.74 5.35
N PHE A 148 25.08 6.85 4.89
CA PHE A 148 25.40 5.44 4.64
C PHE A 148 26.32 5.23 3.43
N GLY A 149 27.22 4.25 3.50
CA GLY A 149 28.00 3.76 2.36
C GLY A 149 28.98 4.76 1.76
N ALA A 150 29.45 5.71 2.58
CA ALA A 150 30.62 6.54 2.28
C ALA A 150 31.88 5.69 2.43
N VAL A 151 32.85 5.88 1.53
CA VAL A 151 34.14 5.21 1.60
C VAL A 151 35.06 6.03 2.51
N VAL A 152 35.58 5.39 3.56
CA VAL A 152 36.42 6.03 4.56
C VAL A 152 37.81 5.42 4.49
N PHE A 153 38.78 6.19 4.01
CA PHE A 153 40.19 5.80 3.93
C PHE A 153 40.94 6.35 5.14
N LEU A 154 41.76 5.52 5.78
CA LEU A 154 42.64 5.91 6.88
C LEU A 154 44.10 5.82 6.43
N TYR A 155 44.83 6.93 6.53
CA TYR A 155 46.26 7.02 6.24
C TYR A 155 47.03 7.34 7.52
N SER A 156 48.21 6.73 7.69
CA SER A 156 49.21 7.21 8.64
C SER A 156 50.21 8.10 7.93
N VAL A 157 50.77 9.07 8.65
CA VAL A 157 51.90 9.86 8.14
C VAL A 157 53.21 9.23 8.61
N VAL A 158 54.04 8.80 7.66
CA VAL A 158 55.41 8.31 7.94
C VAL A 158 56.35 9.01 6.96
N ASP A 159 57.37 9.71 7.46
CA ASP A 159 58.38 10.41 6.66
C ASP A 159 57.80 11.30 5.54
N ASN A 160 56.81 12.12 5.88
CA ASN A 160 56.05 13.00 4.96
C ASN A 160 55.26 12.29 3.84
N ASN A 161 55.17 10.96 3.86
CA ASN A 161 54.33 10.19 2.95
C ASN A 161 53.06 9.70 3.65
N ASN A 162 51.92 9.85 2.98
CA ASN A 162 50.65 9.30 3.43
C ASN A 162 50.57 7.83 3.01
N ILE A 163 50.66 6.94 4.00
CA ILE A 163 50.57 5.49 3.78
C ILE A 163 49.15 5.06 4.12
N LEU A 164 48.39 4.53 3.15
CA LEU A 164 47.07 3.95 3.41
C LEU A 164 47.20 2.78 4.39
N LYS A 165 46.49 2.86 5.51
CA LYS A 165 46.51 1.85 6.58
C LYS A 165 45.27 0.98 6.60
N SER A 166 44.11 1.57 6.33
CA SER A 166 42.86 0.85 6.33
C SER A 166 41.84 1.58 5.47
N LEU A 167 40.80 0.88 5.06
CA LEU A 167 39.58 1.46 4.53
C LEU A 167 38.38 0.77 5.17
N THR A 168 37.29 1.49 5.30
CA THR A 168 35.99 0.97 5.72
C THR A 168 34.88 1.73 5.00
N PHE A 169 33.64 1.30 5.19
CA PHE A 169 32.47 2.03 4.75
C PHE A 169 31.67 2.48 5.98
N THR A 170 30.91 3.57 5.85
CA THR A 170 29.92 3.93 6.85
C THR A 170 28.73 2.99 6.81
N ASP A 171 28.26 2.57 7.98
CA ASP A 171 27.05 1.77 8.14
C ASP A 171 25.77 2.62 7.97
N SER A 172 24.61 2.00 8.13
CA SER A 172 23.31 2.68 7.96
C SER A 172 23.07 3.82 8.94
N ASN A 173 23.83 3.90 10.04
CA ASN A 173 23.79 4.99 11.01
C ASN A 173 24.90 6.03 10.73
N GLY A 174 25.53 5.98 9.56
CA GLY A 174 26.67 6.84 9.22
C GLY A 174 27.92 6.54 10.04
N VAL A 175 27.96 5.43 10.80
CA VAL A 175 29.05 5.11 11.71
C VAL A 175 30.16 4.36 10.97
N PHE A 176 31.40 4.72 11.26
CA PHE A 176 32.59 3.99 10.86
C PHE A 176 33.53 3.82 12.05
N THR A 177 34.30 2.75 12.06
CA THR A 177 35.27 2.50 13.14
C THR A 177 36.58 1.97 12.60
N PHE A 178 37.67 2.60 13.02
CA PHE A 178 39.01 2.06 12.92
C PHE A 178 39.49 1.74 14.33
N SER A 179 39.61 0.45 14.63
CA SER A 179 40.14 0.00 15.91
C SER A 179 41.63 -0.32 15.80
N GLN A 180 42.29 -0.36 16.96
CA GLN A 180 43.68 -0.82 17.10
C GLN A 180 44.71 0.04 16.38
N LEU A 181 44.55 1.36 16.50
CA LEU A 181 45.48 2.31 15.90
C LEU A 181 46.61 2.66 16.88
N ASN A 182 47.84 2.67 16.37
CA ASN A 182 48.98 3.19 17.13
C ASN A 182 48.77 4.67 17.44
N GLU A 183 49.30 5.13 18.57
CA GLU A 183 49.35 6.56 18.85
C GLU A 183 50.08 7.30 17.71
N GLY A 184 49.49 8.40 17.25
CA GLY A 184 50.05 9.15 16.13
C GLY A 184 48.99 9.93 15.37
N ASN A 185 49.47 10.65 14.35
CA ASN A 185 48.64 11.46 13.48
C ASN A 185 48.17 10.64 12.28
N TYR A 186 46.87 10.69 12.02
CA TYR A 186 46.21 10.04 10.91
C TYR A 186 45.47 11.05 10.06
N PHE A 187 45.38 10.76 8.77
CA PHE A 187 44.46 11.43 7.86
C PHE A 187 43.32 10.47 7.53
N ILE A 188 42.10 10.98 7.57
CA ILE A 188 40.92 10.31 7.08
C ILE A 188 40.45 11.05 5.84
N THR A 189 40.28 10.32 4.74
CA THR A 189 39.63 10.83 3.53
C THR A 189 38.29 10.14 3.38
N ILE A 190 37.23 10.92 3.25
CA ILE A 190 35.86 10.43 3.11
C ILE A 190 35.34 10.82 1.73
N SER A 191 34.89 9.82 0.99
CA SER A 191 34.31 9.99 -0.33
C SER A 191 32.91 9.38 -0.38
N LYS A 192 31.94 10.16 -0.88
CA LYS A 192 30.58 9.72 -1.18
C LYS A 192 30.06 10.50 -2.39
N LEU A 193 29.44 9.81 -3.33
CA LEU A 193 28.77 10.44 -4.48
C LEU A 193 27.72 11.45 -4.03
N GLY A 194 27.70 12.62 -4.66
CA GLY A 194 26.80 13.72 -4.31
C GLY A 194 27.33 14.66 -3.22
N TYR A 195 28.49 14.35 -2.64
CA TYR A 195 29.10 15.16 -1.59
C TYR A 195 30.50 15.63 -1.99
N VAL A 196 30.94 16.73 -1.38
CA VAL A 196 32.32 17.20 -1.51
C VAL A 196 33.24 16.32 -0.65
N SER A 197 34.20 15.64 -1.29
CA SER A 197 35.19 14.81 -0.59
C SER A 197 35.86 15.60 0.52
N THR A 198 35.89 15.04 1.73
CA THR A 198 36.42 15.72 2.91
C THR A 198 37.62 14.96 3.45
N GLN A 199 38.67 15.71 3.79
CA GLN A 199 39.84 15.16 4.47
C GLN A 199 39.95 15.80 5.85
N ILE A 200 40.14 14.97 6.87
CA ILE A 200 40.34 15.41 8.25
C ILE A 200 41.58 14.76 8.83
N GLN A 201 42.31 15.53 9.63
CA GLN A 201 43.38 15.01 10.46
C GLN A 201 42.82 14.66 11.83
N THR A 202 43.19 13.50 12.36
CA THR A 202 42.90 13.14 13.74
C THR A 202 44.14 12.55 14.39
N THR A 203 44.26 12.76 15.69
CA THR A 203 45.31 12.13 16.49
C THR A 203 44.67 11.00 17.26
N VAL A 204 45.26 9.83 17.13
CA VAL A 204 44.92 8.70 17.97
C VAL A 204 45.76 8.81 19.21
N THR A 205 45.11 8.90 20.37
CA THR A 205 45.79 8.78 21.65
C THR A 205 45.57 7.39 22.20
N LYS A 206 46.63 6.88 22.81
CA LYS A 206 46.72 5.53 23.36
C LYS A 206 45.62 5.29 24.41
N GLY A 207 44.78 4.28 24.19
CA GLY A 207 43.70 3.86 25.09
C GLY A 207 42.40 4.66 25.01
N ASN A 208 42.33 5.70 24.18
CA ASN A 208 41.14 6.52 24.03
C ASN A 208 40.38 6.19 22.74
N ILE A 209 39.07 6.44 22.77
CA ILE A 209 38.25 6.52 21.56
C ILE A 209 38.24 7.97 21.10
N SER A 210 38.93 8.26 20.00
CA SER A 210 38.80 9.51 19.26
C SER A 210 37.46 9.50 18.55
N HIS A 211 36.47 10.17 19.14
CA HIS A 211 35.16 10.37 18.53
C HIS A 211 35.22 11.48 17.49
N LEU A 212 34.77 11.18 16.27
CA LEU A 212 34.69 12.15 15.18
C LEU A 212 33.25 12.34 14.75
N ASN A 213 32.71 13.55 14.92
CA ASN A 213 31.43 13.92 14.33
C ASN A 213 31.73 14.74 13.07
N LEU A 214 31.54 14.12 11.92
CA LEU A 214 31.92 14.68 10.63
C LEU A 214 30.65 15.07 9.87
N LYS A 215 30.71 16.22 9.19
CA LYS A 215 29.66 16.65 8.27
C LYS A 215 30.21 16.68 6.86
N LEU A 216 29.52 16.01 5.94
CA LEU A 216 29.74 16.15 4.51
C LEU A 216 28.82 17.21 3.94
N ASN A 217 29.40 18.15 3.20
CA ASN A 217 28.61 19.12 2.45
C ASN A 217 28.19 18.51 1.12
N ASN A 218 26.92 18.73 0.76
CA ASN A 218 26.42 18.39 -0.57
C ASN A 218 27.28 19.09 -1.64
N ASP A 219 27.62 18.37 -2.70
CA ASP A 219 28.26 18.96 -3.89
C ASP A 219 27.17 19.69 -4.68
N PRO A 220 27.16 21.05 -4.74
CA PRO A 220 26.14 21.79 -5.47
C PRO A 220 26.18 21.52 -6.98
N ASN A 221 27.29 20.94 -7.47
CA ASN A 221 27.48 20.53 -8.86
C ASN A 221 27.36 19.01 -9.04
N ALA A 222 26.82 18.30 -8.05
CA ALA A 222 26.55 16.86 -8.13
C ALA A 222 25.81 16.55 -9.44
N SER A 223 26.25 15.48 -10.11
CA SER A 223 25.50 14.98 -11.26
C SER A 223 24.17 14.44 -10.78
N LYS A 224 23.17 14.34 -11.65
CA LYS A 224 21.91 13.62 -11.41
C LYS A 224 21.90 12.20 -11.99
N GLY A 225 23.06 11.70 -12.45
CA GLY A 225 23.14 10.40 -13.10
C GLY A 225 22.97 9.28 -12.10
N VAL A 226 22.30 8.20 -12.53
CA VAL A 226 22.06 7.03 -11.69
C VAL A 226 22.66 5.80 -12.38
N ILE A 227 23.36 4.97 -11.61
CA ILE A 227 23.62 3.58 -12.03
C ILE A 227 22.85 2.67 -11.08
N SER A 228 21.91 1.89 -11.61
CA SER A 228 21.13 0.92 -10.85
C SER A 228 21.09 -0.42 -11.57
N GLY A 229 20.70 -1.48 -10.89
CA GLY A 229 20.59 -2.79 -11.53
C GLY A 229 20.20 -3.88 -10.56
N VAL A 230 19.82 -5.03 -11.10
CA VAL A 230 19.42 -6.20 -10.32
C VAL A 230 20.52 -7.24 -10.37
N ILE A 231 20.89 -7.76 -9.20
CA ILE A 231 21.76 -8.91 -9.07
C ILE A 231 20.91 -10.17 -9.04
N THR A 232 21.14 -11.06 -10.00
CA THR A 232 20.44 -12.35 -10.13
C THR A 232 21.43 -13.50 -10.20
N ASN A 233 20.99 -14.73 -9.95
CA ASN A 233 21.75 -15.94 -10.24
C ASN A 233 21.51 -16.44 -11.69
N GLU A 234 22.11 -17.57 -12.08
CA GLU A 234 21.91 -18.18 -13.41
C GLU A 234 20.44 -18.47 -13.76
N SER A 235 19.64 -18.82 -12.75
CA SER A 235 18.21 -19.08 -12.86
C SER A 235 17.35 -17.81 -12.84
N ASN A 236 17.96 -16.62 -12.95
CA ASN A 236 17.31 -15.31 -12.84
C ASN A 236 16.65 -15.04 -11.47
N LYS A 237 17.00 -15.80 -10.43
CA LYS A 237 16.57 -15.53 -9.05
C LYS A 237 17.38 -14.38 -8.48
N THR A 238 16.72 -13.38 -7.92
CA THR A 238 17.35 -12.20 -7.33
C THR A 238 18.18 -12.55 -6.09
N ILE A 239 19.28 -11.84 -5.89
CA ILE A 239 20.23 -12.04 -4.78
C ILE A 239 20.18 -10.82 -3.87
N SER A 240 19.61 -11.00 -2.69
CA SER A 240 19.43 -9.95 -1.68
C SER A 240 20.66 -9.75 -0.80
N ASN A 241 20.78 -8.55 -0.21
CA ASN A 241 21.84 -8.18 0.75
C ASN A 241 23.28 -8.34 0.23
N ALA A 242 23.47 -8.54 -1.08
CA ALA A 242 24.78 -8.54 -1.71
C ALA A 242 25.42 -7.15 -1.56
N ASP A 243 26.68 -7.11 -1.17
CA ASP A 243 27.44 -5.88 -1.24
C ASP A 243 27.63 -5.50 -2.69
N VAL A 244 27.54 -4.21 -2.96
CA VAL A 244 27.84 -3.65 -4.27
C VAL A 244 28.75 -2.47 -4.08
N ILE A 245 29.94 -2.56 -4.66
CA ILE A 245 30.94 -1.50 -4.63
C ILE A 245 31.08 -0.94 -6.05
N LEU A 246 30.95 0.38 -6.15
CA LEU A 246 31.28 1.13 -7.35
C LEU A 246 32.74 1.56 -7.29
N TYR A 247 33.52 1.21 -8.30
CA TYR A 247 34.88 1.67 -8.50
C TYR A 247 34.94 2.66 -9.65
N GLU A 248 35.66 3.75 -9.47
CA GLU A 248 36.17 4.56 -10.57
C GLU A 248 37.43 3.89 -11.13
N VAL A 249 37.58 3.91 -12.45
CA VAL A 249 38.77 3.45 -13.16
C VAL A 249 39.60 4.67 -13.54
N ASP A 250 40.77 4.82 -12.92
CA ASP A 250 41.67 5.93 -13.23
C ASP A 250 42.39 5.73 -14.59
N GLU A 251 43.14 6.75 -15.01
CA GLU A 251 43.89 6.75 -16.28
C GLU A 251 44.92 5.60 -16.39
N ASN A 252 45.36 5.04 -15.26
CA ASN A 252 46.29 3.91 -15.17
C ASN A 252 45.58 2.56 -15.00
N LYS A 253 44.25 2.50 -15.17
CA LYS A 253 43.40 1.32 -14.94
C LYS A 253 43.36 0.83 -13.48
N LYS A 254 43.78 1.66 -12.52
CA LYS A 254 43.65 1.36 -11.10
C LYS A 254 42.21 1.58 -10.66
N LEU A 255 41.71 0.69 -9.81
CA LEU A 255 40.36 0.76 -9.27
C LEU A 255 40.36 1.55 -7.96
N ILE A 256 39.56 2.61 -7.91
CA ILE A 256 39.39 3.47 -6.73
C ILE A 256 37.95 3.29 -6.24
N PRO A 257 37.71 2.73 -5.03
CA PRO A 257 36.36 2.57 -4.52
C PRO A 257 35.74 3.95 -4.26
N LEU A 258 34.57 4.19 -4.85
CA LEU A 258 33.92 5.50 -4.88
C LEU A 258 32.64 5.54 -4.04
N ALA A 259 31.88 4.44 -4.06
CA ALA A 259 30.66 4.31 -3.27
C ALA A 259 30.38 2.84 -2.95
N TYR A 260 29.67 2.64 -1.85
CA TYR A 260 29.17 1.35 -1.41
C TYR A 260 27.65 1.41 -1.24
N THR A 261 27.00 0.31 -1.59
CA THR A 261 25.59 0.05 -1.29
C THR A 261 25.38 -1.45 -1.10
N LYS A 262 24.16 -1.83 -0.73
CA LYS A 262 23.73 -3.23 -0.70
C LYS A 262 22.54 -3.43 -1.63
N THR A 263 22.40 -4.63 -2.17
CA THR A 263 21.16 -4.98 -2.86
C THR A 263 20.02 -5.11 -1.87
N ASN A 264 18.84 -4.62 -2.22
CA ASN A 264 17.61 -4.91 -1.46
C ASN A 264 17.15 -6.37 -1.67
N PHE A 265 16.00 -6.74 -1.10
CA PHE A 265 15.47 -8.12 -1.21
C PHE A 265 15.11 -8.56 -2.64
N SER A 266 14.82 -7.61 -3.52
CA SER A 266 14.63 -7.83 -4.97
C SER A 266 15.95 -7.89 -5.74
N GLY A 267 17.10 -7.93 -5.06
CA GLY A 267 18.42 -7.92 -5.66
C GLY A 267 18.83 -6.59 -6.29
N LEU A 268 18.05 -5.51 -6.10
CA LEU A 268 18.34 -4.22 -6.70
C LEU A 268 19.41 -3.47 -5.89
N TYR A 269 20.42 -2.94 -6.58
CA TYR A 269 21.30 -1.91 -6.06
C TYR A 269 21.16 -0.60 -6.83
N THR A 270 21.49 0.51 -6.18
CA THR A 270 21.45 1.86 -6.79
C THR A 270 22.62 2.71 -6.29
N PHE A 271 23.27 3.40 -7.22
CA PHE A 271 24.17 4.53 -6.97
C PHE A 271 23.62 5.76 -7.66
N ILE A 272 23.44 6.83 -6.89
CA ILE A 272 22.99 8.13 -7.39
C ILE A 272 24.16 9.11 -7.45
N ASN A 273 23.97 10.22 -8.16
CA ASN A 273 24.94 11.29 -8.33
C ASN A 273 26.23 10.91 -9.10
N ILE A 274 26.09 10.00 -10.06
CA ILE A 274 27.19 9.48 -10.89
C ILE A 274 27.62 10.52 -11.93
N LYS A 275 28.91 10.86 -11.91
CA LYS A 275 29.54 11.78 -12.86
C LYS A 275 29.89 11.04 -14.16
N LYS A 276 30.25 11.79 -15.21
CA LYS A 276 30.81 11.22 -16.44
C LYS A 276 32.15 10.55 -16.11
N GLY A 277 32.35 9.30 -16.52
CA GLY A 277 33.56 8.56 -16.19
C GLY A 277 33.50 7.07 -16.55
N ASN A 278 34.60 6.37 -16.28
CA ASN A 278 34.70 4.92 -16.43
C ASN A 278 34.56 4.26 -15.06
N TYR A 279 33.65 3.30 -14.97
CA TYR A 279 33.34 2.64 -13.72
C TYR A 279 33.38 1.12 -13.85
N ILE A 280 33.73 0.47 -12.75
CA ILE A 280 33.52 -0.96 -12.56
C ILE A 280 32.63 -1.16 -11.35
N ILE A 281 31.54 -1.88 -11.54
CA ILE A 281 30.73 -2.35 -10.41
C ILE A 281 31.16 -3.76 -10.08
N LYS A 282 31.44 -4.01 -8.81
CA LYS A 282 31.64 -5.36 -8.29
C LYS A 282 30.58 -5.64 -7.25
N SER A 283 29.93 -6.80 -7.38
CA SER A 283 29.18 -7.37 -6.27
C SER A 283 30.14 -8.20 -5.43
N ASN A 284 30.10 -8.06 -4.11
CA ASN A 284 30.82 -8.90 -3.15
C ASN A 284 29.86 -9.40 -2.06
N GLN A 285 30.31 -10.33 -1.22
CA GLN A 285 29.52 -10.81 -0.09
C GLN A 285 29.72 -9.87 1.12
N SER A 286 28.63 -9.34 1.69
CA SER A 286 28.51 -9.26 3.14
C SER A 286 27.22 -9.92 3.60
N GLU A 287 27.37 -10.84 4.53
CA GLU A 287 26.50 -10.89 5.70
C GLU A 287 27.41 -10.99 6.92
N ASP A 288 27.12 -10.23 7.97
CA ASP A 288 27.43 -10.70 9.30
C ASP A 288 26.35 -11.72 9.70
N VAL A 289 26.76 -12.81 10.36
CA VAL A 289 26.16 -13.35 11.61
C VAL A 289 26.81 -14.71 11.93
N ASP A 290 27.21 -14.86 13.19
CA ASP A 290 27.31 -16.02 14.10
C ASP A 290 27.44 -17.49 13.59
N ILE A 291 28.10 -18.31 14.40
CA ILE A 291 29.00 -19.40 14.04
C ILE A 291 28.36 -20.79 14.31
N ASN A 292 28.49 -21.72 13.34
CA ASN A 292 28.31 -23.20 13.36
C ASN A 292 26.88 -23.78 13.42
N ASN A 293 26.35 -24.64 12.52
CA ASN A 293 26.73 -25.87 11.76
C ASN A 293 26.75 -27.22 12.52
N ASN A 294 25.74 -28.08 12.24
CA ASN A 294 25.82 -29.46 11.66
C ASN A 294 26.72 -30.55 12.36
N ILE A 295 26.45 -31.88 12.49
CA ILE A 295 25.93 -32.90 11.53
C ILE A 295 25.95 -34.34 12.18
N GLN A 296 24.95 -35.19 11.84
CA GLN A 296 24.92 -36.66 11.52
C GLN A 296 25.29 -37.82 12.54
N PRO A 297 25.28 -39.13 12.15
CA PRO A 297 24.15 -40.06 11.87
C PRO A 297 24.27 -41.45 12.60
N GLU A 298 23.25 -42.33 12.55
CA GLU A 298 23.27 -43.85 12.52
C GLU A 298 21.88 -44.43 12.92
N THR A 299 21.09 -45.10 12.05
CA THR A 299 20.90 -46.55 11.73
C THR A 299 19.49 -47.12 12.11
N LEU A 300 18.99 -48.03 11.25
CA LEU A 300 17.65 -48.69 11.08
C LEU A 300 17.22 -49.61 12.26
N PRO A 301 15.94 -50.11 12.43
CA PRO A 301 15.00 -50.57 11.38
C PRO A 301 13.44 -50.50 11.61
N SER A 302 12.72 -50.70 10.49
CA SER A 302 11.46 -51.46 10.23
C SER A 302 10.15 -51.31 11.04
N ASN A 303 9.08 -51.11 10.23
CA ASN A 303 7.69 -51.63 10.30
C ASN A 303 6.65 -50.97 11.22
N SER A 304 5.59 -50.43 10.60
CA SER A 304 4.20 -50.82 10.93
C SER A 304 3.22 -50.49 9.80
N LEU A 305 2.29 -51.42 9.57
CA LEU A 305 1.20 -51.41 8.59
C LEU A 305 -0.09 -50.86 9.23
N GLN A 306 -0.81 -50.07 8.43
CA GLN A 306 -2.26 -50.06 8.19
C GLN A 306 -3.32 -49.80 9.29
N SER A 307 -4.15 -48.80 8.95
CA SER A 307 -5.62 -48.85 8.79
C SER A 307 -6.54 -48.67 10.01
N ASN A 308 -7.30 -47.57 9.98
CA ASN A 308 -8.76 -47.48 9.82
C ASN A 308 -9.41 -46.50 10.81
N ALA A 309 -9.86 -45.39 10.25
CA ALA A 309 -10.93 -44.56 10.81
C ALA A 309 -12.26 -44.99 10.17
N GLN A 310 -13.28 -45.18 11.01
CA GLN A 310 -14.71 -45.14 10.66
C GLN A 310 -15.32 -44.11 11.64
N SER A 311 -15.62 -42.92 11.13
CA SER A 311 -16.96 -42.45 10.74
C SER A 311 -17.88 -42.23 11.94
N LEU A 312 -18.31 -40.98 12.14
CA LEU A 312 -19.70 -40.64 12.45
C LEU A 312 -19.91 -39.18 12.01
N ASP A 313 -20.87 -39.04 11.09
CA ASP A 313 -21.36 -37.82 10.46
C ASP A 313 -22.27 -36.98 11.38
N GLU A 314 -22.62 -35.81 10.83
CA GLU A 314 -23.74 -34.90 11.10
C GLU A 314 -23.41 -33.69 11.99
N LEU A 315 -23.25 -32.49 11.41
CA LEU A 315 -24.28 -31.63 10.78
C LEU A 315 -25.37 -31.18 11.76
N ASP A 316 -25.21 -29.95 12.23
CA ASP A 316 -26.21 -28.90 12.47
C ASP A 316 -25.54 -27.95 13.47
N ILE A 317 -25.11 -26.75 13.09
CA ILE A 317 -25.98 -25.57 13.02
C ILE A 317 -25.30 -24.57 12.07
N ILE A 318 -25.64 -24.60 10.78
CA ILE A 318 -25.46 -23.47 9.87
C ILE A 318 -26.87 -23.02 9.50
N SER A 319 -27.49 -22.16 10.31
CA SER A 319 -28.82 -21.64 10.00
C SER A 319 -29.12 -20.23 10.52
N SER A 320 -28.13 -19.39 10.84
CA SER A 320 -28.43 -18.03 11.34
C SER A 320 -27.74 -16.87 10.62
N ILE A 321 -27.20 -17.06 9.42
CA ILE A 321 -26.75 -15.94 8.58
C ILE A 321 -27.33 -16.11 7.17
N ILE A 322 -28.63 -15.86 7.04
CA ILE A 322 -29.26 -15.57 5.75
C ILE A 322 -29.57 -14.08 5.79
N THR A 323 -28.67 -13.28 5.23
CA THR A 323 -28.94 -11.89 4.85
C THR A 323 -30.02 -11.89 3.76
N LYS A 324 -31.03 -11.03 3.91
CA LYS A 324 -32.06 -10.81 2.89
C LYS A 324 -31.40 -10.33 1.58
N PRO A 325 -31.94 -10.68 0.40
CA PRO A 325 -31.35 -10.26 -0.87
C PRO A 325 -31.47 -8.73 -1.04
N GLU A 326 -30.33 -8.07 -1.28
CA GLU A 326 -30.25 -6.68 -1.74
C GLU A 326 -30.87 -6.56 -3.14
N MET A 327 -31.84 -5.67 -3.32
CA MET A 327 -32.56 -5.56 -4.59
C MET A 327 -31.69 -4.82 -5.62
N GLY A 328 -30.88 -5.55 -6.40
CA GLY A 328 -30.30 -5.08 -7.67
C GLY A 328 -28.80 -4.78 -7.71
N LYS A 329 -28.07 -4.77 -6.59
CA LYS A 329 -26.61 -4.60 -6.58
C LYS A 329 -25.92 -5.88 -7.05
N LYS A 330 -25.05 -5.76 -8.07
CA LYS A 330 -24.30 -6.89 -8.64
C LYS A 330 -23.07 -7.22 -7.79
N ASN A 331 -22.60 -8.46 -7.85
CA ASN A 331 -21.36 -8.90 -7.20
C ASN A 331 -20.15 -8.61 -8.11
N LEU A 332 -19.61 -7.40 -8.05
CA LEU A 332 -18.53 -6.95 -8.96
C LEU A 332 -17.19 -6.68 -8.25
N ALA A 333 -17.19 -6.45 -6.93
CA ALA A 333 -15.99 -6.12 -6.16
C ALA A 333 -15.81 -7.09 -4.98
N LEU A 334 -15.71 -8.40 -5.28
CA LEU A 334 -15.58 -9.45 -4.25
C LEU A 334 -14.30 -9.32 -3.41
N VAL A 335 -13.31 -8.59 -3.91
CA VAL A 335 -12.12 -8.12 -3.23
C VAL A 335 -11.97 -6.61 -3.52
N PRO A 336 -11.20 -5.85 -2.73
CA PRO A 336 -11.05 -4.41 -2.96
C PRO A 336 -10.52 -4.12 -4.38
N PRO A 337 -11.14 -3.20 -5.15
CA PRO A 337 -10.65 -2.84 -6.48
C PRO A 337 -9.21 -2.32 -6.46
N MET A 338 -8.40 -2.71 -7.45
CA MET A 338 -7.03 -2.24 -7.62
C MET A 338 -6.85 -1.60 -9.01
N GLY A 339 -6.25 -0.42 -9.06
CA GLY A 339 -6.05 0.28 -10.32
C GLY A 339 -5.19 1.53 -10.22
N TRP A 340 -5.38 2.42 -11.17
CA TRP A 340 -4.72 3.71 -11.28
C TRP A 340 -5.76 4.80 -11.55
N ASN A 341 -5.58 5.98 -10.96
CA ASN A 341 -6.42 7.15 -11.17
C ASN A 341 -5.55 8.37 -11.51
N SER A 342 -5.99 9.16 -12.51
CA SER A 342 -5.22 10.28 -13.05
C SER A 342 -5.07 11.50 -12.14
N TRP A 343 -5.96 11.69 -11.15
CA TRP A 343 -6.17 12.97 -10.48
C TRP A 343 -4.97 13.48 -9.68
N ASN A 344 -4.42 12.63 -8.81
CA ASN A 344 -3.38 13.03 -7.86
C ASN A 344 -2.10 13.56 -8.54
N THR A 345 -1.82 13.17 -9.78
CA THR A 345 -0.68 13.68 -10.54
C THR A 345 -1.09 14.73 -11.56
N PHE A 346 -2.11 14.45 -12.37
CA PHE A 346 -2.40 15.26 -13.55
C PHE A 346 -3.47 16.32 -13.33
N GLY A 347 -4.28 16.21 -12.28
CA GLY A 347 -5.53 16.95 -12.17
C GLY A 347 -6.32 16.85 -13.47
N GLY A 348 -6.83 17.99 -13.96
CA GLY A 348 -7.49 18.05 -15.27
C GLY A 348 -6.56 18.02 -16.50
N ASN A 349 -5.24 17.98 -16.34
CA ASN A 349 -4.26 18.02 -17.43
C ASN A 349 -3.99 16.63 -18.04
N ILE A 350 -5.06 15.95 -18.42
CA ILE A 350 -5.08 14.62 -19.03
C ILE A 350 -5.34 14.69 -20.54
N ASN A 351 -4.86 13.70 -21.29
CA ASN A 351 -5.18 13.49 -22.70
C ASN A 351 -4.98 12.02 -23.10
N GLU A 352 -5.49 11.63 -24.27
CA GLU A 352 -5.44 10.26 -24.77
C GLU A 352 -4.03 9.67 -24.78
N THR A 353 -3.02 10.43 -25.21
CA THR A 353 -1.61 9.99 -25.21
C THR A 353 -1.12 9.66 -23.81
N VAL A 354 -1.35 10.55 -22.83
CA VAL A 354 -0.93 10.34 -21.43
C VAL A 354 -1.58 9.08 -20.87
N ILE A 355 -2.87 8.84 -21.15
CA ILE A 355 -3.57 7.65 -20.66
C ILE A 355 -3.02 6.38 -21.30
N LYS A 356 -2.76 6.38 -22.61
CA LYS A 356 -2.17 5.23 -23.31
C LYS A 356 -0.76 4.91 -22.82
N GLU A 357 0.10 5.92 -22.66
CA GLU A 357 1.44 5.73 -22.09
C GLU A 357 1.38 5.23 -20.64
N THR A 358 0.35 5.62 -19.89
CA THR A 358 0.11 5.13 -18.53
C THR A 358 -0.31 3.67 -18.55
N VAL A 359 -1.21 3.26 -19.44
CA VAL A 359 -1.56 1.83 -19.68
C VAL A 359 -0.31 1.01 -20.00
N ASP A 360 0.50 1.49 -20.93
CA ASP A 360 1.75 0.82 -21.31
C ASP A 360 2.70 0.71 -20.11
N ALA A 361 2.78 1.74 -19.27
CA ALA A 361 3.58 1.73 -18.05
C ALA A 361 3.04 0.74 -17.00
N MET A 362 1.71 0.60 -16.84
CA MET A 362 1.11 -0.39 -15.93
C MET A 362 1.55 -1.80 -16.30
N ILE A 363 1.55 -2.11 -17.59
CA ILE A 363 1.94 -3.42 -18.12
C ILE A 363 3.45 -3.61 -17.98
N ASN A 364 4.24 -2.70 -18.55
CA ASN A 364 5.70 -2.83 -18.62
C ASN A 364 6.40 -2.80 -17.26
N LYS A 365 5.77 -2.21 -16.24
CA LYS A 365 6.29 -2.15 -14.86
C LYS A 365 5.68 -3.20 -13.94
N GLY A 366 4.91 -4.15 -14.48
CA GLY A 366 4.37 -5.29 -13.74
C GLY A 366 3.23 -4.95 -12.78
N LEU A 367 2.59 -3.78 -12.91
CA LEU A 367 1.44 -3.41 -12.10
C LEU A 367 0.20 -4.22 -12.53
N ALA A 368 -0.02 -4.40 -13.83
CA ALA A 368 -1.10 -5.25 -14.33
C ALA A 368 -0.97 -6.70 -13.77
N ASP A 369 0.25 -7.27 -13.83
CA ASP A 369 0.55 -8.60 -13.28
C ASP A 369 0.43 -8.69 -11.74
N ALA A 370 0.53 -7.55 -11.05
CA ALA A 370 0.34 -7.46 -9.61
C ALA A 370 -1.15 -7.33 -9.22
N GLY A 371 -2.05 -7.16 -10.19
CA GLY A 371 -3.50 -7.10 -9.99
C GLY A 371 -4.14 -5.73 -10.20
N TYR A 372 -3.36 -4.70 -10.58
CA TYR A 372 -3.91 -3.38 -10.89
C TYR A 372 -4.60 -3.41 -12.26
N GLU A 373 -5.93 -3.52 -12.27
CA GLU A 373 -6.70 -3.73 -13.49
C GLU A 373 -7.50 -2.49 -13.94
N TYR A 374 -7.83 -1.55 -13.05
CA TYR A 374 -8.63 -0.37 -13.44
C TYR A 374 -7.76 0.82 -13.87
N VAL A 375 -8.16 1.49 -14.96
CA VAL A 375 -7.59 2.77 -15.44
C VAL A 375 -8.68 3.82 -15.37
N VAL A 376 -8.70 4.61 -14.29
CA VAL A 376 -9.77 5.57 -14.00
C VAL A 376 -9.39 6.96 -14.50
N LEU A 377 -10.13 7.46 -15.49
CA LEU A 377 -10.05 8.83 -15.96
C LEU A 377 -10.85 9.75 -15.02
N ASP A 378 -10.14 10.58 -14.27
CA ASP A 378 -10.74 11.55 -13.35
C ASP A 378 -11.11 12.86 -14.07
N ASP A 379 -11.53 13.91 -13.35
CA ASP A 379 -12.12 15.13 -13.92
C ASP A 379 -11.25 15.81 -15.02
N GLY A 380 -11.89 16.61 -15.89
CA GLY A 380 -11.18 17.37 -16.94
C GLY A 380 -11.21 16.77 -18.36
N TYR A 381 -12.01 15.72 -18.60
CA TYR A 381 -12.09 15.00 -19.88
C TYR A 381 -13.22 15.43 -20.84
N ILE A 382 -14.21 16.20 -20.36
CA ILE A 382 -15.34 16.72 -21.15
C ILE A 382 -15.20 18.21 -21.48
N GLU A 383 -15.93 18.65 -22.50
CA GLU A 383 -16.18 20.07 -22.75
C GLU A 383 -17.05 20.67 -21.63
N ASN A 384 -17.00 21.99 -21.46
CA ASN A 384 -17.78 22.71 -20.46
C ASN A 384 -19.28 22.89 -20.82
N TYR A 385 -19.78 22.16 -21.81
CA TYR A 385 -21.16 22.19 -22.28
C TYR A 385 -21.66 20.78 -22.63
N ARG A 386 -22.98 20.61 -22.57
CA ARG A 386 -23.68 19.44 -23.13
C ARG A 386 -24.16 19.74 -24.55
N ASP A 387 -24.31 18.72 -25.38
CA ASP A 387 -24.83 18.89 -26.73
C ASP A 387 -26.34 19.25 -26.75
N SER A 388 -26.91 19.43 -27.94
CA SER A 388 -28.32 19.77 -28.11
C SER A 388 -29.30 18.70 -27.61
N LYS A 389 -28.83 17.49 -27.33
CA LYS A 389 -29.60 16.37 -26.75
C LYS A 389 -29.35 16.22 -25.25
N GLY A 390 -28.54 17.09 -24.65
CA GLY A 390 -28.17 17.03 -23.24
C GLY A 390 -27.11 15.98 -22.91
N LYS A 391 -26.40 15.42 -23.90
CA LYS A 391 -25.34 14.42 -23.70
C LYS A 391 -24.01 15.10 -23.37
N LEU A 392 -23.14 14.40 -22.65
CA LEU A 392 -21.77 14.87 -22.37
C LEU A 392 -20.99 14.91 -23.68
N VAL A 393 -20.18 15.96 -23.86
CA VAL A 393 -19.35 16.16 -25.04
C VAL A 393 -17.90 15.89 -24.68
N THR A 394 -17.28 14.90 -25.32
CA THR A 394 -15.85 14.61 -25.17
C THR A 394 -14.99 15.80 -25.56
N HIS A 395 -13.96 16.09 -24.78
CA HIS A 395 -13.02 17.17 -25.09
C HIS A 395 -12.19 16.83 -26.35
N LYS A 396 -12.50 17.47 -27.48
CA LYS A 396 -12.02 17.04 -28.82
C LYS A 396 -10.50 17.12 -29.00
N THR A 397 -9.85 18.09 -28.36
CA THR A 397 -8.38 18.22 -28.42
C THR A 397 -7.65 17.20 -27.55
N LYS A 398 -8.20 16.87 -26.37
CA LYS A 398 -7.57 15.94 -25.43
C LYS A 398 -7.82 14.49 -25.81
N PHE A 399 -9.00 14.19 -26.34
CA PHE A 399 -9.46 12.85 -26.70
C PHE A 399 -10.05 12.86 -28.12
N PRO A 400 -9.21 13.06 -29.16
CA PRO A 400 -9.67 13.23 -30.53
C PRO A 400 -10.41 12.00 -31.09
N ASN A 401 -10.14 10.80 -30.57
CA ASN A 401 -10.77 9.57 -31.02
C ASN A 401 -11.98 9.15 -30.17
N GLY A 402 -12.27 9.89 -29.09
CA GLY A 402 -13.39 9.60 -28.19
C GLY A 402 -13.14 8.46 -27.20
N PHE A 403 -14.06 8.28 -26.25
CA PHE A 403 -13.86 7.35 -25.14
C PHE A 403 -14.07 5.89 -25.49
N LYS A 404 -14.91 5.56 -26.49
CA LYS A 404 -15.04 4.19 -26.97
C LYS A 404 -13.71 3.66 -27.53
N PHE A 405 -13.01 4.47 -28.32
CA PHE A 405 -11.68 4.11 -28.83
C PHE A 405 -10.66 3.91 -27.71
N LEU A 406 -10.69 4.77 -26.69
CA LEU A 406 -9.80 4.63 -25.54
C LEU A 406 -10.15 3.38 -24.71
N ALA A 407 -11.43 3.08 -24.52
CA ALA A 407 -11.90 1.88 -23.85
C ALA A 407 -11.44 0.62 -24.59
N ASP A 408 -11.60 0.58 -25.93
CA ASP A 408 -11.12 -0.51 -26.78
C ASP A 408 -9.61 -0.74 -26.57
N TYR A 409 -8.81 0.32 -26.59
CA TYR A 409 -7.37 0.22 -26.33
C TYR A 409 -7.05 -0.36 -24.95
N ILE A 410 -7.76 0.08 -23.91
CA ILE A 410 -7.56 -0.38 -22.53
C ILE A 410 -7.95 -1.86 -22.40
N HIS A 411 -9.09 -2.25 -22.98
CA HIS A 411 -9.59 -3.64 -22.96
C HIS A 411 -8.73 -4.60 -23.78
N GLU A 412 -8.23 -4.18 -24.95
CA GLU A 412 -7.29 -4.96 -25.76
C GLU A 412 -5.98 -5.28 -25.02
N ASN A 413 -5.62 -4.43 -24.04
CA ASN A 413 -4.47 -4.62 -23.16
C ASN A 413 -4.81 -5.38 -21.86
N GLY A 414 -6.02 -5.94 -21.73
CA GLY A 414 -6.44 -6.73 -20.58
C GLY A 414 -6.75 -5.92 -19.32
N LEU A 415 -6.86 -4.59 -19.43
CA LEU A 415 -7.24 -3.70 -18.35
C LEU A 415 -8.72 -3.31 -18.45
N LYS A 416 -9.23 -2.61 -17.45
CA LYS A 416 -10.62 -2.16 -17.32
C LYS A 416 -10.67 -0.63 -17.30
N PHE A 417 -11.61 -0.05 -18.04
CA PHE A 417 -11.71 1.40 -18.18
C PHE A 417 -12.63 1.98 -17.10
N GLY A 418 -12.16 3.00 -16.38
CA GLY A 418 -12.93 3.72 -15.39
C GLY A 418 -13.14 5.19 -15.76
N MET A 419 -14.25 5.78 -15.32
CA MET A 419 -14.53 7.20 -15.49
C MET A 419 -15.08 7.84 -14.22
N TYR A 420 -15.07 9.18 -14.22
CA TYR A 420 -15.50 10.03 -13.13
C TYR A 420 -16.67 10.93 -13.55
N ASN A 421 -17.63 11.20 -12.68
CA ASN A 421 -18.47 12.41 -12.77
C ASN A 421 -18.95 12.80 -11.36
N SER A 422 -19.77 13.82 -11.21
CA SER A 422 -20.34 14.26 -9.94
C SER A 422 -21.86 14.11 -9.92
N ALA A 423 -22.38 13.76 -8.75
CA ALA A 423 -23.78 13.83 -8.39
C ALA A 423 -24.31 15.27 -8.27
N GLY A 424 -23.75 16.23 -9.00
CA GLY A 424 -24.15 17.63 -8.98
C GLY A 424 -24.43 18.20 -10.35
N THR A 425 -24.78 19.49 -10.39
CA THR A 425 -24.97 20.22 -11.65
C THR A 425 -23.64 20.46 -12.35
N GLY A 426 -22.53 20.39 -11.60
CA GLY A 426 -21.17 20.42 -12.12
C GLY A 426 -20.26 19.41 -11.41
N THR A 427 -19.17 19.01 -12.06
CA THR A 427 -18.05 18.31 -11.44
C THR A 427 -17.26 19.24 -10.51
N CYS A 428 -16.24 18.76 -9.79
CA CYS A 428 -15.42 19.64 -8.95
C CYS A 428 -14.65 20.70 -9.76
N MET A 429 -14.35 20.44 -11.03
CA MET A 429 -13.83 21.44 -11.98
C MET A 429 -14.91 22.32 -12.64
N PHE A 430 -16.16 22.26 -12.17
CA PHE A 430 -17.31 22.98 -12.73
C PHE A 430 -17.64 22.59 -14.19
N LEU A 431 -17.25 21.39 -14.64
CA LEU A 431 -17.69 20.82 -15.91
C LEU A 431 -19.09 20.18 -15.76
N PRO A 432 -19.84 19.91 -16.82
CA PRO A 432 -21.21 19.38 -16.71
C PRO A 432 -21.32 18.11 -15.84
N GLY A 433 -22.04 18.24 -14.72
CA GLY A 433 -22.32 17.13 -13.79
C GLY A 433 -23.54 16.32 -14.18
N SER A 434 -23.75 15.14 -13.57
CA SER A 434 -24.81 14.20 -13.95
C SER A 434 -26.14 14.40 -13.23
N PHE A 435 -26.28 15.38 -12.33
CA PHE A 435 -27.55 15.64 -11.64
C PHE A 435 -28.67 15.97 -12.65
N GLY A 436 -29.75 15.18 -12.64
CA GLY A 436 -30.87 15.31 -13.58
C GLY A 436 -30.63 14.68 -14.96
N TYR A 437 -29.44 14.14 -15.20
CA TYR A 437 -29.05 13.44 -16.44
C TYR A 437 -28.65 11.98 -16.18
N GLU A 438 -28.89 11.43 -14.99
CA GLU A 438 -28.31 10.17 -14.51
C GLU A 438 -28.56 9.01 -15.47
N LYS A 439 -29.80 8.86 -15.97
CA LYS A 439 -30.16 7.82 -16.96
C LYS A 439 -29.40 8.01 -18.28
N SER A 440 -29.42 9.23 -18.81
CA SER A 440 -28.78 9.55 -20.09
C SER A 440 -27.26 9.38 -20.03
N ASP A 441 -26.65 9.78 -18.93
CA ASP A 441 -25.21 9.68 -18.73
C ASP A 441 -24.81 8.22 -18.49
N ALA A 442 -25.57 7.44 -17.71
CA ALA A 442 -25.33 6.01 -17.53
C ALA A 442 -25.39 5.24 -18.86
N GLU A 443 -26.38 5.52 -19.72
CA GLU A 443 -26.45 4.95 -21.07
C GLU A 443 -25.20 5.31 -21.89
N GLN A 444 -24.74 6.57 -21.82
CA GLN A 444 -23.55 7.02 -22.54
C GLN A 444 -22.26 6.38 -22.00
N PHE A 445 -22.16 6.20 -20.69
CA PHE A 445 -21.07 5.46 -20.05
C PHE A 445 -21.03 3.99 -20.49
N ALA A 446 -22.20 3.35 -20.65
CA ALA A 446 -22.28 2.01 -21.18
C ALA A 446 -21.91 1.96 -22.68
N GLU A 447 -22.31 2.96 -23.48
CA GLU A 447 -21.88 3.11 -24.89
C GLU A 447 -20.37 3.32 -25.04
N TRP A 448 -19.74 4.01 -24.08
CA TRP A 448 -18.28 4.15 -24.00
C TRP A 448 -17.58 2.94 -23.38
N GLU A 449 -18.34 1.94 -22.95
CA GLU A 449 -17.85 0.69 -22.40
C GLU A 449 -17.00 0.83 -21.13
N ILE A 450 -17.39 1.72 -20.21
CA ILE A 450 -16.70 1.80 -18.91
C ILE A 450 -17.02 0.58 -18.02
N ASP A 451 -16.11 0.22 -17.13
CA ASP A 451 -16.20 -0.89 -16.17
C ASP A 451 -16.19 -0.40 -14.71
N PHE A 452 -15.77 0.84 -14.47
CA PHE A 452 -15.70 1.46 -13.16
C PHE A 452 -16.19 2.90 -13.21
N PHE A 453 -16.96 3.33 -12.23
CA PHE A 453 -17.49 4.69 -12.16
C PHE A 453 -17.31 5.29 -10.78
N LYS A 454 -16.44 6.31 -10.69
CA LYS A 454 -16.28 7.19 -9.53
C LYS A 454 -17.31 8.31 -9.62
N TYR A 455 -18.15 8.45 -8.59
CA TYR A 455 -19.23 9.43 -8.59
C TYR A 455 -19.12 10.36 -7.39
N ASP A 456 -18.78 11.62 -7.67
CA ASP A 456 -18.48 12.66 -6.68
C ASP A 456 -19.73 13.35 -6.13
N PHE A 457 -19.55 14.34 -5.26
CA PHE A 457 -20.62 15.14 -4.67
C PHE A 457 -20.47 16.67 -4.83
N CYS A 458 -19.51 17.15 -5.61
CA CYS A 458 -19.36 18.58 -5.92
C CYS A 458 -20.58 19.17 -6.63
N ASN A 459 -20.89 20.44 -6.34
CA ASN A 459 -22.00 21.19 -6.93
C ASN A 459 -23.36 20.46 -6.88
N ASN A 460 -23.58 19.62 -5.86
CA ASN A 460 -24.87 18.97 -5.69
C ASN A 460 -25.90 20.03 -5.27
N PRO A 461 -27.05 20.13 -5.95
CA PRO A 461 -28.07 21.13 -5.60
C PRO A 461 -28.76 20.86 -4.25
N ILE A 462 -28.42 19.73 -3.59
CA ILE A 462 -28.81 19.34 -2.24
C ILE A 462 -27.63 19.55 -1.25
N SER A 463 -26.40 19.79 -1.73
CA SER A 463 -25.26 20.17 -0.89
C SER A 463 -25.14 21.68 -0.75
N GLU A 464 -25.82 22.26 0.24
CA GLU A 464 -25.17 23.28 1.07
C GLU A 464 -25.63 23.13 2.52
N PRO A 465 -24.67 22.90 3.43
CA PRO A 465 -24.60 23.71 4.63
C PRO A 465 -23.30 24.49 4.63
N GLU A 466 -23.37 25.81 4.47
CA GLU A 466 -22.26 26.68 4.88
C GLU A 466 -21.98 26.47 6.39
N PRO A 467 -20.69 26.44 6.80
CA PRO A 467 -20.36 26.43 8.21
C PRO A 467 -20.83 27.76 8.83
N TYR A 468 -21.66 27.68 9.87
CA TYR A 468 -22.14 28.80 10.71
C TYR A 468 -23.26 29.72 10.20
N LYS A 469 -24.27 29.21 9.48
CA LYS A 469 -25.60 29.87 9.47
C LYS A 469 -26.72 28.93 9.87
N SER A 470 -27.63 29.47 10.69
CA SER A 470 -28.89 28.84 11.10
C SER A 470 -29.59 28.19 9.90
N PRO A 471 -30.26 27.02 10.06
CA PRO A 471 -30.79 26.23 8.95
C PRO A 471 -31.56 27.08 7.94
N ASP A 472 -31.30 26.80 6.66
CA ASP A 472 -31.98 27.40 5.52
C ASP A 472 -33.50 27.43 5.76
N ALA A 473 -34.09 28.62 5.61
CA ALA A 473 -35.53 28.82 5.74
C ALA A 473 -36.34 27.98 4.73
N ASN A 474 -35.67 27.37 3.73
CA ASN A 474 -36.28 26.53 2.70
C ASN A 474 -36.41 25.03 3.06
N MET A 475 -35.78 24.51 4.13
CA MET A 475 -35.91 23.09 4.53
C MET A 475 -37.00 22.83 5.58
N ARG A 476 -38.11 23.58 5.55
CA ARG A 476 -39.17 23.50 6.58
C ARG A 476 -40.09 22.26 6.50
N ASN A 477 -40.00 21.39 5.49
CA ASN A 477 -41.19 20.65 5.05
C ASN A 477 -41.04 19.14 4.90
N MET A 478 -40.93 18.49 6.05
CA MET A 478 -40.83 17.04 6.26
C MET A 478 -42.19 16.31 6.19
N TYR A 479 -43.17 16.90 5.50
CA TYR A 479 -44.45 16.25 5.21
C TYR A 479 -44.66 16.15 3.71
N SER A 480 -45.41 15.15 3.28
CA SER A 480 -46.04 15.15 1.95
C SER A 480 -46.86 16.43 1.72
N ALA A 481 -47.11 16.74 0.46
CA ALA A 481 -48.22 17.62 0.09
C ALA A 481 -49.51 17.10 0.73
N ASP A 482 -50.44 18.00 1.03
CA ASP A 482 -51.75 17.56 1.51
C ASP A 482 -52.46 16.86 0.33
N ILE A 483 -52.87 15.60 0.52
CA ILE A 483 -53.39 14.73 -0.54
C ILE A 483 -54.92 14.81 -0.57
N GLY A 484 -55.48 15.12 -1.73
CA GLY A 484 -56.90 15.21 -1.99
C GLY A 484 -57.43 13.94 -2.66
N ASN A 485 -58.42 14.12 -3.54
CA ASN A 485 -59.05 12.99 -4.22
C ASN A 485 -58.05 12.27 -5.15
N ILE A 486 -58.14 10.95 -5.15
CA ILE A 486 -57.35 10.06 -6.01
C ILE A 486 -58.30 9.40 -7.00
N LYS A 487 -58.03 9.55 -8.28
CA LYS A 487 -58.78 8.88 -9.34
C LYS A 487 -57.92 7.77 -9.95
N VAL A 488 -58.41 6.54 -9.91
CA VAL A 488 -57.74 5.35 -10.45
C VAL A 488 -58.47 4.91 -11.72
N TYR A 489 -57.76 4.73 -12.83
CA TYR A 489 -58.37 4.36 -14.10
C TYR A 489 -57.44 3.56 -15.03
N LYS A 490 -58.07 2.73 -15.87
CA LYS A 490 -57.48 1.96 -16.97
C LYS A 490 -58.58 1.66 -17.96
N ASP A 491 -58.39 1.99 -19.23
CA ASP A 491 -59.41 1.85 -20.28
C ASP A 491 -60.78 2.43 -19.87
N ASN A 492 -61.83 1.61 -19.80
CA ASN A 492 -63.18 2.02 -19.38
C ASN A 492 -63.41 1.92 -17.86
N PHE A 493 -62.46 1.37 -17.09
CA PHE A 493 -62.55 1.30 -15.64
C PHE A 493 -62.10 2.61 -15.01
N LEU A 494 -62.90 3.13 -14.07
CA LEU A 494 -62.62 4.36 -13.34
C LEU A 494 -63.27 4.32 -11.97
N ILE A 495 -62.50 4.67 -10.94
CA ILE A 495 -62.98 4.84 -9.57
C ILE A 495 -62.33 6.06 -8.92
N ASN A 496 -63.07 6.73 -8.03
CA ASN A 496 -62.59 7.89 -7.28
C ASN A 496 -62.58 7.58 -5.79
N TYR A 497 -61.50 7.94 -5.13
CA TYR A 497 -61.32 7.83 -3.69
C TYR A 497 -61.15 9.23 -3.10
N ASN A 498 -61.89 9.50 -2.04
CA ASN A 498 -61.76 10.70 -1.24
C ASN A 498 -60.80 10.43 -0.06
N PRO A 499 -60.19 11.47 0.53
CA PRO A 499 -59.38 11.36 1.75
C PRO A 499 -60.00 10.53 2.88
N ILE A 500 -61.33 10.56 3.04
CA ILE A 500 -62.04 9.75 4.06
C ILE A 500 -61.99 8.24 3.81
N ASN A 501 -61.65 7.80 2.60
CA ASN A 501 -61.49 6.39 2.27
C ASN A 501 -60.15 5.81 2.76
N HIS A 502 -59.23 6.65 3.24
CA HIS A 502 -57.94 6.21 3.76
C HIS A 502 -58.04 5.83 5.24
N LYS A 503 -57.36 4.75 5.60
CA LYS A 503 -57.04 4.43 7.00
C LYS A 503 -55.79 5.21 7.39
N LEU A 504 -55.87 6.00 8.46
CA LEU A 504 -54.79 6.88 8.90
C LEU A 504 -54.07 6.31 10.13
N SER A 505 -52.76 6.43 10.17
CA SER A 505 -51.91 6.04 11.31
C SER A 505 -50.99 7.19 11.72
N GLY A 506 -50.43 7.10 12.93
CA GLY A 506 -49.57 8.14 13.51
C GLY A 506 -50.26 9.49 13.62
N LYS A 507 -49.67 10.52 13.01
CA LYS A 507 -50.22 11.90 13.02
C LYS A 507 -51.00 12.29 11.78
N ALA A 508 -51.13 11.40 10.80
CA ALA A 508 -51.90 11.68 9.60
C ALA A 508 -53.35 12.02 9.97
N LYS A 509 -53.89 13.08 9.36
CA LYS A 509 -55.26 13.53 9.62
C LYS A 509 -55.85 14.23 8.41
N ILE A 510 -57.18 14.17 8.29
CA ILE A 510 -57.91 15.01 7.35
C ILE A 510 -57.95 16.45 7.92
N ASN A 511 -57.46 17.42 7.16
CA ASN A 511 -57.45 18.82 7.53
C ASN A 511 -58.84 19.47 7.29
N SER A 512 -59.01 20.73 7.69
CA SER A 512 -60.26 21.48 7.52
C SER A 512 -60.69 21.69 6.06
N ASN A 513 -59.77 21.53 5.11
CA ASN A 513 -60.02 21.63 3.67
C ASN A 513 -60.42 20.27 3.06
N GLY A 514 -60.51 19.21 3.86
CA GLY A 514 -60.86 17.87 3.42
C GLY A 514 -59.72 17.09 2.77
N TYR A 515 -58.46 17.52 2.92
CA TYR A 515 -57.27 16.83 2.39
C TYR A 515 -56.53 16.07 3.50
N LEU A 516 -55.85 14.98 3.15
CA LEU A 516 -54.93 14.26 4.03
C LEU A 516 -53.69 15.09 4.27
N GLY A 517 -53.55 15.64 5.47
CA GLY A 517 -52.35 16.32 5.91
C GLY A 517 -51.56 15.48 6.91
N TYR A 518 -50.39 16.00 7.27
CA TYR A 518 -49.52 15.44 8.29
C TYR A 518 -48.94 14.05 7.97
N ILE A 519 -48.90 13.65 6.71
CA ILE A 519 -48.18 12.46 6.25
C ILE A 519 -46.66 12.75 6.31
N GLY A 520 -45.93 12.12 7.23
CA GLY A 520 -44.46 12.26 7.40
C GLY A 520 -43.93 12.61 8.80
N LYS A 521 -44.45 13.63 9.50
CA LYS A 521 -43.89 14.05 10.80
C LYS A 521 -44.29 13.11 11.94
N ASN A 522 -43.32 12.51 12.62
CA ASN A 522 -43.51 11.55 13.71
C ASN A 522 -44.43 10.38 13.28
N GLU A 523 -44.18 9.86 12.06
CA GLU A 523 -44.79 8.67 11.45
C GLU A 523 -46.28 8.77 11.08
N GLY A 524 -46.75 9.92 10.57
CA GLY A 524 -48.07 9.98 9.94
C GLY A 524 -48.11 9.24 8.59
N GLU A 525 -48.99 8.26 8.42
CA GLU A 525 -49.16 7.49 7.18
C GLU A 525 -50.65 7.33 6.83
N SER A 526 -50.94 6.99 5.57
CA SER A 526 -52.30 6.66 5.13
C SER A 526 -52.31 5.43 4.23
N GLU A 527 -53.28 4.54 4.41
CA GLU A 527 -53.49 3.35 3.59
C GLU A 527 -54.82 3.45 2.85
N LEU A 528 -54.82 3.16 1.55
CA LEU A 528 -56.01 3.12 0.70
C LEU A 528 -56.14 1.73 0.07
N ILE A 529 -57.32 1.12 0.18
CA ILE A 529 -57.63 -0.13 -0.51
C ILE A 529 -58.25 0.21 -1.87
N VAL A 530 -57.59 -0.24 -2.94
CA VAL A 530 -58.02 -0.07 -4.33
C VAL A 530 -58.38 -1.41 -4.92
N ASN A 531 -59.63 -1.57 -5.37
CA ASN A 531 -60.12 -2.81 -5.97
C ASN A 531 -60.25 -2.64 -7.49
N VAL A 532 -59.54 -3.46 -8.26
CA VAL A 532 -59.52 -3.38 -9.73
C VAL A 532 -59.94 -4.70 -10.39
N PRO A 533 -60.59 -4.67 -11.57
CA PRO A 533 -61.19 -5.86 -12.17
C PRO A 533 -60.18 -6.85 -12.77
N GLU A 534 -58.98 -6.39 -13.10
CA GLU A 534 -57.95 -7.20 -13.77
C GLU A 534 -56.53 -6.75 -13.42
N ASN A 535 -55.55 -7.61 -13.63
CA ASN A 535 -54.14 -7.26 -13.48
C ASN A 535 -53.73 -6.20 -14.52
N GLY A 536 -52.86 -5.27 -14.14
CA GLY A 536 -52.15 -4.43 -15.11
C GLY A 536 -51.77 -3.06 -14.58
N VAL A 537 -51.32 -2.19 -15.49
CA VAL A 537 -50.94 -0.81 -15.20
C VAL A 537 -52.18 0.07 -15.14
N TYR A 538 -52.42 0.69 -13.98
CA TYR A 538 -53.47 1.68 -13.77
C TYR A 538 -52.86 3.07 -13.59
N LYS A 539 -53.54 4.09 -14.11
CA LYS A 539 -53.19 5.49 -13.87
C LYS A 539 -53.88 6.02 -12.62
N LEU A 540 -53.13 6.75 -11.80
CA LEU A 540 -53.61 7.44 -10.63
C LEU A 540 -53.41 8.94 -10.79
N ASP A 541 -54.51 9.68 -10.86
CA ASP A 541 -54.51 11.13 -10.75
C ASP A 541 -54.68 11.51 -9.27
N ILE A 542 -53.61 11.91 -8.61
CA ILE A 542 -53.56 12.29 -7.19
C ILE A 542 -53.65 13.81 -7.10
N LYS A 543 -54.78 14.33 -6.63
CA LYS A 543 -54.94 15.77 -6.37
C LYS A 543 -54.17 16.17 -5.11
N TYR A 544 -53.50 17.32 -5.10
CA TYR A 544 -52.74 17.78 -3.94
C TYR A 544 -52.62 19.31 -3.85
N ILE A 545 -52.34 19.81 -2.64
CA ILE A 545 -51.95 21.20 -2.37
C ILE A 545 -50.60 21.25 -1.61
N ALA A 546 -49.74 22.17 -2.01
CA ALA A 546 -48.39 22.33 -1.48
C ALA A 546 -47.86 23.74 -1.79
N ALA A 547 -48.09 24.74 -0.94
CA ALA A 547 -47.68 26.11 -1.25
C ALA A 547 -46.16 26.34 -1.19
N ASP A 548 -45.41 25.34 -0.74
CA ASP A 548 -43.97 25.35 -0.55
C ASP A 548 -43.30 24.26 -1.37
N ASN A 549 -41.99 24.43 -1.56
CA ASN A 549 -41.18 23.54 -2.39
C ASN A 549 -40.77 22.27 -1.64
N GLY A 550 -40.39 21.23 -2.40
CA GLY A 550 -39.71 20.03 -1.85
C GLY A 550 -40.63 18.98 -1.22
N ARG A 551 -41.95 19.08 -1.41
CA ARG A 551 -42.91 18.08 -0.92
C ARG A 551 -42.81 16.78 -1.73
N GLN A 552 -42.76 15.65 -1.05
CA GLN A 552 -42.70 14.31 -1.65
C GLN A 552 -43.56 13.30 -0.89
N VAL A 553 -44.00 12.25 -1.58
CA VAL A 553 -44.73 11.12 -0.98
C VAL A 553 -44.16 9.81 -1.51
N LYS A 554 -43.99 8.82 -0.63
CA LYS A 554 -43.69 7.43 -1.01
C LYS A 554 -44.98 6.62 -1.02
N ILE A 555 -45.12 5.76 -2.02
CA ILE A 555 -46.29 4.89 -2.17
C ILE A 555 -45.81 3.43 -2.25
N ASP A 556 -46.23 2.60 -1.30
CA ASP A 556 -46.05 1.16 -1.38
C ASP A 556 -47.32 0.50 -1.92
N VAL A 557 -47.15 -0.54 -2.74
CA VAL A 557 -48.25 -1.34 -3.31
C VAL A 557 -48.14 -2.75 -2.77
N ASN A 558 -49.14 -3.21 -2.04
CA ASN A 558 -49.20 -4.57 -1.46
C ASN A 558 -47.96 -4.93 -0.63
N GLY A 559 -47.38 -3.96 0.08
CA GLY A 559 -46.18 -4.12 0.90
C GLY A 559 -44.87 -4.17 0.11
N GLN A 560 -44.90 -3.94 -1.20
CA GLN A 560 -43.71 -3.74 -2.03
C GLN A 560 -43.47 -2.24 -2.22
N GLU A 561 -42.23 -1.81 -1.99
CA GLU A 561 -41.83 -0.42 -2.18
C GLU A 561 -41.77 -0.09 -3.67
N VAL A 562 -42.47 0.98 -4.09
CA VAL A 562 -42.55 1.34 -5.52
C VAL A 562 -41.63 2.52 -5.86
N ASP A 563 -41.89 3.74 -5.37
CA ASP A 563 -41.01 4.91 -5.59
C ASP A 563 -41.42 6.15 -4.75
N PHE A 564 -40.60 7.21 -4.80
CA PHE A 564 -40.92 8.57 -4.34
C PHE A 564 -41.49 9.43 -5.47
N TYR A 565 -42.56 10.16 -5.17
CA TYR A 565 -43.15 11.12 -6.10
C TYR A 565 -43.03 12.55 -5.60
N TYR A 566 -42.44 13.40 -6.45
CA TYR A 566 -42.24 14.83 -6.17
C TYR A 566 -43.42 15.67 -6.60
N MET A 567 -43.90 16.50 -5.68
CA MET A 567 -45.06 17.36 -5.87
C MET A 567 -44.58 18.78 -6.20
N LYS A 568 -44.88 19.28 -7.41
CA LYS A 568 -44.59 20.67 -7.79
C LYS A 568 -45.42 21.63 -6.92
N PRO A 569 -44.86 22.76 -6.46
CA PRO A 569 -45.56 23.70 -5.60
C PRO A 569 -46.85 24.24 -6.25
N THR A 570 -47.93 24.26 -5.48
CA THR A 570 -49.14 25.03 -5.78
C THR A 570 -48.91 26.51 -5.48
N LYS A 571 -49.73 27.40 -6.05
CA LYS A 571 -49.58 28.85 -5.81
C LYS A 571 -49.82 29.23 -4.35
N SER A 572 -50.69 28.48 -3.68
CA SER A 572 -51.00 28.65 -2.25
C SER A 572 -51.51 27.33 -1.64
N TRP A 573 -51.82 27.33 -0.33
CA TRP A 573 -52.49 26.23 0.37
C TRP A 573 -54.01 26.21 0.14
N ASN A 574 -54.50 27.03 -0.79
CA ASN A 574 -55.91 27.03 -1.17
C ASN A 574 -56.21 25.87 -2.12
N ILE A 575 -57.32 25.18 -1.90
CA ILE A 575 -57.79 24.06 -2.73
C ILE A 575 -58.05 24.44 -4.19
N TYR A 576 -58.26 25.72 -4.50
CA TYR A 576 -58.42 26.20 -5.87
C TYR A 576 -57.09 26.21 -6.65
N ASP A 577 -55.95 26.20 -5.96
CA ASP A 577 -54.62 26.11 -6.56
C ASP A 577 -54.10 24.66 -6.66
N ALA A 578 -54.94 23.68 -6.31
CA ALA A 578 -54.58 22.28 -6.30
C ALA A 578 -54.06 21.80 -7.66
N ARG A 579 -52.98 21.01 -7.61
CA ARG A 579 -52.39 20.34 -8.77
C ARG A 579 -52.75 18.86 -8.74
N THR A 580 -52.45 18.19 -9.85
CA THR A 580 -52.62 16.74 -9.99
C THR A 580 -51.27 16.12 -10.33
N LEU A 581 -50.86 15.15 -9.52
CA LEU A 581 -49.75 14.25 -9.82
C LEU A 581 -50.34 13.03 -10.54
N ILE A 582 -49.80 12.69 -11.70
CA ILE A 582 -50.23 11.51 -12.47
C ILE A 582 -49.14 10.46 -12.37
N ILE A 583 -49.48 9.27 -11.89
CA ILE A 583 -48.55 8.13 -11.75
C ILE A 583 -49.17 6.86 -12.34
N GLU A 584 -48.32 5.91 -12.69
CA GLU A 584 -48.71 4.60 -13.19
C GLU A 584 -48.27 3.53 -12.18
N LEU A 585 -49.20 2.68 -11.75
CA LEU A 585 -48.95 1.60 -10.79
C LEU A 585 -49.43 0.27 -11.36
N ASN A 586 -48.63 -0.79 -11.17
CA ASN A 586 -49.07 -2.16 -11.43
C ASN A 586 -49.96 -2.64 -10.28
N LEU A 587 -51.22 -2.96 -10.58
CA LEU A 587 -52.20 -3.46 -9.61
C LEU A 587 -52.64 -4.88 -10.00
N ASN A 588 -52.90 -5.69 -8.98
CA ASN A 588 -53.46 -7.04 -9.13
C ASN A 588 -54.99 -6.97 -9.20
N ALA A 589 -55.63 -7.88 -9.92
CA ALA A 589 -57.07 -8.07 -9.91
C ALA A 589 -57.53 -8.33 -8.47
N GLY A 590 -58.61 -7.65 -8.07
CA GLY A 590 -59.06 -7.62 -6.68
C GLY A 590 -58.45 -6.47 -5.89
N GLU A 591 -58.34 -6.66 -4.58
CA GLU A 591 -57.90 -5.64 -3.63
C GLU A 591 -56.39 -5.41 -3.67
N ASN A 592 -55.99 -4.14 -3.65
CA ASN A 592 -54.61 -3.70 -3.54
C ASN A 592 -54.50 -2.66 -2.43
N THR A 593 -53.49 -2.80 -1.56
CA THR A 593 -53.21 -1.82 -0.52
C THR A 593 -52.19 -0.82 -1.01
N LEU A 594 -52.58 0.46 -1.06
CA LEU A 594 -51.70 1.58 -1.37
C LEU A 594 -51.35 2.33 -0.08
N LYS A 595 -50.10 2.26 0.36
CA LYS A 595 -49.63 2.96 1.56
C LYS A 595 -48.87 4.22 1.19
N PHE A 596 -49.42 5.38 1.55
CA PHE A 596 -48.81 6.69 1.39
C PHE A 596 -48.13 7.11 2.69
N TYR A 597 -46.82 7.34 2.63
CA TYR A 597 -46.05 7.76 3.79
C TYR A 597 -44.87 8.63 3.34
N ASN A 598 -44.20 9.23 4.32
CA ASN A 598 -42.94 9.92 4.09
C ASN A 598 -41.97 9.52 5.20
N PRO A 599 -40.94 8.70 4.93
CA PRO A 599 -40.13 8.04 5.96
C PRO A 599 -39.21 8.97 6.77
N TYR A 600 -39.09 10.24 6.41
CA TYR A 600 -38.11 11.16 7.02
C TYR A 600 -38.59 11.72 8.37
N ASN A 601 -37.78 11.53 9.43
CA ASN A 601 -38.07 12.00 10.80
C ASN A 601 -37.17 13.19 11.20
N ASN A 602 -37.63 14.01 12.16
CA ASN A 602 -37.04 15.28 12.62
C ASN A 602 -35.63 15.19 13.26
N LYS A 603 -34.82 14.16 13.01
CA LYS A 603 -33.45 14.06 13.51
C LYS A 603 -32.45 14.22 12.37
N GLN A 604 -31.99 15.45 12.12
CA GLN A 604 -30.76 15.78 11.37
C GLN A 604 -30.56 15.21 9.93
N GLU A 605 -31.57 14.58 9.31
CA GLU A 605 -31.42 13.79 8.06
C GLU A 605 -31.49 14.57 6.72
N GLY A 606 -31.73 15.89 6.74
CA GLY A 606 -31.96 16.67 5.51
C GLY A 606 -30.86 16.61 4.43
N ASN A 607 -29.61 16.35 4.81
CA ASN A 607 -28.46 16.25 3.88
C ASN A 607 -28.09 14.79 3.55
N LEU A 608 -28.38 13.84 4.45
CA LEU A 608 -28.13 12.40 4.27
C LEU A 608 -29.06 11.81 3.19
N ASP A 609 -30.35 12.14 3.26
CA ASP A 609 -31.33 11.62 2.29
C ASP A 609 -31.08 12.13 0.87
N GLY A 610 -30.53 13.35 0.75
CA GLY A 610 -30.11 13.93 -0.52
C GLY A 610 -29.00 13.14 -1.20
N ALA A 611 -27.99 12.74 -0.42
CA ALA A 611 -26.90 11.90 -0.89
C ALA A 611 -27.42 10.52 -1.29
N ILE A 612 -28.13 9.82 -0.40
CA ILE A 612 -28.71 8.50 -0.66
C ILE A 612 -29.52 8.50 -1.96
N ARG A 613 -30.40 9.49 -2.17
CA ARG A 613 -31.19 9.60 -3.41
C ARG A 613 -30.33 9.84 -4.65
N SER A 614 -29.35 10.73 -4.58
CA SER A 614 -28.49 11.07 -5.72
C SER A 614 -27.68 9.86 -6.17
N TYR A 615 -27.09 9.12 -5.22
CA TYR A 615 -26.35 7.90 -5.49
C TYR A 615 -27.24 6.76 -5.95
N ARG A 616 -28.43 6.56 -5.34
CA ARG A 616 -29.37 5.51 -5.75
C ARG A 616 -29.89 5.72 -7.16
N LYS A 617 -30.17 6.96 -7.57
CA LYS A 617 -30.58 7.28 -8.95
C LYS A 617 -29.53 6.84 -9.97
N MET A 618 -28.28 7.19 -9.71
CA MET A 618 -27.18 6.78 -10.59
C MET A 618 -26.95 5.27 -10.56
N ALA A 619 -26.98 4.62 -9.39
CA ALA A 619 -26.86 3.17 -9.28
C ALA A 619 -27.95 2.44 -10.10
N ASN A 620 -29.21 2.87 -9.97
CA ASN A 620 -30.32 2.32 -10.74
C ASN A 620 -30.14 2.57 -12.24
N ALA A 621 -29.68 3.76 -12.62
CA ALA A 621 -29.39 4.10 -14.01
C ALA A 621 -28.29 3.19 -14.59
N LEU A 622 -27.16 3.04 -13.91
CA LEU A 622 -26.07 2.14 -14.30
C LEU A 622 -26.55 0.69 -14.42
N ASN A 623 -27.31 0.20 -13.44
CA ASN A 623 -27.88 -1.15 -13.48
C ASN A 623 -28.83 -1.36 -14.68
N SER A 624 -29.63 -0.34 -15.03
CA SER A 624 -30.57 -0.41 -16.15
C SER A 624 -29.90 -0.53 -17.52
N THR A 625 -28.61 -0.16 -17.64
CA THR A 625 -27.84 -0.34 -18.88
C THR A 625 -27.53 -1.80 -19.18
N GLY A 626 -27.61 -2.69 -18.18
CA GLY A 626 -27.19 -4.09 -18.29
C GLY A 626 -25.68 -4.33 -18.20
N ARG A 627 -24.83 -3.31 -18.42
CA ARG A 627 -23.37 -3.42 -18.29
C ARG A 627 -22.95 -3.64 -16.83
N ASN A 628 -21.83 -4.32 -16.61
CA ASN A 628 -21.25 -4.50 -15.28
C ASN A 628 -20.30 -3.33 -15.00
N ILE A 629 -20.71 -2.43 -14.11
CA ILE A 629 -19.95 -1.23 -13.76
C ILE A 629 -19.77 -1.20 -12.24
N VAL A 630 -18.53 -1.25 -11.77
CA VAL A 630 -18.20 -1.05 -10.35
C VAL A 630 -18.52 0.40 -9.99
N PHE A 631 -19.35 0.61 -8.98
CA PHE A 631 -19.85 1.93 -8.58
C PHE A 631 -19.16 2.41 -7.29
N SER A 632 -18.39 3.49 -7.39
CA SER A 632 -17.62 4.10 -6.31
C SER A 632 -18.26 5.41 -5.84
N VAL A 633 -18.76 5.42 -4.61
CA VAL A 633 -19.43 6.57 -3.98
C VAL A 633 -18.39 7.53 -3.41
N CYS A 634 -18.30 8.76 -3.91
CA CYS A 634 -17.31 9.75 -3.51
C CYS A 634 -17.99 10.98 -2.87
N GLU A 635 -18.49 10.82 -1.64
CA GLU A 635 -19.12 11.91 -0.89
C GLU A 635 -18.31 12.40 0.32
N TRP A 636 -17.09 11.87 0.44
CA TRP A 636 -16.05 12.29 1.37
C TRP A 636 -16.26 11.93 2.85
N GLY A 637 -17.15 10.98 3.15
CA GLY A 637 -17.44 10.53 4.51
C GLY A 637 -18.33 11.46 5.33
N ASN A 638 -18.72 12.62 4.77
CA ASN A 638 -19.43 13.68 5.48
C ASN A 638 -20.80 13.24 6.00
N ARG A 639 -21.40 12.22 5.37
CA ARG A 639 -22.72 11.67 5.74
C ARG A 639 -22.64 10.18 6.02
N GLU A 640 -21.53 9.72 6.56
CA GLU A 640 -21.37 8.36 7.08
C GLU A 640 -21.76 7.27 6.06
N PRO A 641 -21.17 7.26 4.85
CA PRO A 641 -21.58 6.40 3.74
C PRO A 641 -21.40 4.91 4.05
N TRP A 642 -20.56 4.58 5.02
CA TRP A 642 -20.44 3.24 5.58
C TRP A 642 -21.75 2.68 6.17
N LEU A 643 -22.76 3.52 6.45
CA LEU A 643 -24.07 3.08 6.93
C LEU A 643 -25.08 2.74 5.83
N TRP A 644 -24.90 3.25 4.60
CA TRP A 644 -25.95 3.21 3.58
C TRP A 644 -25.45 2.94 2.15
N ALA A 645 -24.19 3.28 1.83
CA ALA A 645 -23.67 3.17 0.48
C ALA A 645 -23.56 1.72 0.02
N ASN A 646 -23.43 0.75 0.94
CA ASN A 646 -23.39 -0.66 0.58
C ASN A 646 -24.64 -1.15 -0.16
N GLU A 647 -25.81 -0.52 0.03
CA GLU A 647 -27.03 -0.91 -0.69
C GLU A 647 -26.93 -0.70 -2.22
N MET A 648 -26.02 0.16 -2.68
CA MET A 648 -26.01 0.64 -4.07
C MET A 648 -24.61 0.71 -4.70
N GLY A 649 -23.58 1.02 -3.91
CA GLY A 649 -22.19 1.14 -4.31
C GLY A 649 -21.34 -0.03 -3.84
N HIS A 650 -20.20 -0.22 -4.49
CA HIS A 650 -19.23 -1.28 -4.23
C HIS A 650 -18.07 -0.81 -3.34
N MET A 651 -17.90 0.51 -3.22
CA MET A 651 -16.96 1.17 -2.34
C MET A 651 -17.43 2.60 -2.07
N TRP A 652 -16.99 3.19 -0.95
CA TRP A 652 -17.35 4.56 -0.57
C TRP A 652 -16.22 5.30 0.12
N ARG A 653 -15.97 6.54 -0.33
CA ARG A 653 -15.00 7.44 0.30
C ARG A 653 -15.39 7.71 1.75
N THR A 654 -14.47 7.47 2.68
CA THR A 654 -14.71 7.64 4.13
C THR A 654 -14.25 9.01 4.66
N THR A 655 -13.55 9.78 3.83
CA THR A 655 -12.89 11.03 4.20
C THR A 655 -12.77 11.99 3.01
N GLY A 656 -12.43 13.25 3.27
CA GLY A 656 -11.97 14.22 2.26
C GLY A 656 -10.72 13.75 1.51
N ASP A 657 -10.32 14.49 0.48
CA ASP A 657 -9.21 14.06 -0.36
C ASP A 657 -7.90 13.99 0.44
N ILE A 658 -7.09 12.96 0.16
CA ILE A 658 -5.80 12.73 0.81
C ILE A 658 -4.77 13.81 0.44
N THR A 659 -4.91 14.44 -0.73
CA THR A 659 -4.09 15.57 -1.13
C THR A 659 -4.86 16.49 -2.08
N PHE A 660 -4.69 17.79 -1.90
CA PHE A 660 -5.15 18.82 -2.85
C PHE A 660 -3.99 19.35 -3.72
N ASN A 661 -2.77 18.87 -3.47
CA ASN A 661 -1.56 19.32 -4.16
C ASN A 661 -1.15 18.30 -5.21
N HIS A 662 -1.54 18.51 -6.47
CA HIS A 662 -1.19 17.58 -7.55
C HIS A 662 0.33 17.34 -7.61
N GLY A 663 0.72 16.06 -7.52
CA GLY A 663 2.11 15.60 -7.51
C GLY A 663 2.78 15.55 -6.14
N LYS A 664 2.11 16.00 -5.06
CA LYS A 664 2.68 16.06 -3.70
C LYS A 664 1.76 15.46 -2.65
N ALA A 665 2.35 14.99 -1.56
CA ALA A 665 1.64 14.54 -0.38
C ALA A 665 2.46 14.77 0.89
N THR A 666 1.80 14.78 2.04
CA THR A 666 2.46 14.84 3.34
C THR A 666 2.09 13.64 4.21
N TRP A 667 3.00 13.26 5.10
CA TRP A 667 2.73 12.19 6.06
C TRP A 667 1.54 12.50 6.98
N GLY A 668 1.36 13.77 7.35
CA GLY A 668 0.24 14.21 8.18
C GLY A 668 -1.13 13.97 7.54
N GLU A 669 -1.24 14.16 6.21
CA GLU A 669 -2.47 13.86 5.47
C GLU A 669 -2.76 12.36 5.45
N VAL A 670 -1.75 11.52 5.18
CA VAL A 670 -1.89 10.05 5.23
C VAL A 670 -2.39 9.60 6.60
N MET A 671 -1.80 10.12 7.68
CA MET A 671 -2.18 9.75 9.04
C MET A 671 -3.58 10.21 9.42
N TYR A 672 -3.98 11.42 9.02
CA TYR A 672 -5.34 11.93 9.26
C TYR A 672 -6.41 11.02 8.64
N ILE A 673 -6.16 10.54 7.42
CA ILE A 673 -7.09 9.68 6.70
C ILE A 673 -7.12 8.28 7.31
N TYR A 674 -5.95 7.71 7.62
CA TYR A 674 -5.83 6.42 8.28
C TYR A 674 -6.57 6.39 9.63
N ASP A 675 -6.36 7.40 10.48
CA ASP A 675 -6.96 7.48 11.83
C ASP A 675 -8.49 7.48 11.78
N LYS A 676 -9.09 8.01 10.71
CA LYS A 676 -10.54 7.96 10.51
C LYS A 676 -11.03 6.63 9.95
N ASN A 677 -10.28 6.01 9.05
CA ASN A 677 -10.72 4.84 8.33
C ASN A 677 -10.55 3.53 9.12
N ILE A 678 -9.52 3.45 9.97
CA ILE A 678 -9.20 2.21 10.70
C ILE A 678 -10.35 1.76 11.63
N ASP A 679 -11.09 2.71 12.22
CA ASP A 679 -12.20 2.44 13.13
C ASP A 679 -13.50 2.02 12.41
N LEU A 680 -13.52 2.07 11.07
CA LEU A 680 -14.68 1.71 10.24
C LEU A 680 -14.69 0.24 9.81
N ALA A 681 -13.76 -0.58 10.32
CA ALA A 681 -13.57 -1.98 9.93
C ALA A 681 -14.86 -2.82 9.93
N LYS A 682 -15.77 -2.57 10.88
CA LYS A 682 -17.05 -3.30 11.01
C LYS A 682 -18.05 -3.06 9.86
N TYR A 683 -17.83 -2.04 9.03
CA TYR A 683 -18.70 -1.69 7.92
C TYR A 683 -18.15 -2.16 6.56
N ALA A 684 -16.85 -2.47 6.49
CA ALA A 684 -16.28 -3.11 5.30
C ALA A 684 -16.83 -4.53 5.20
N VAL A 685 -17.38 -4.86 4.05
CA VAL A 685 -17.94 -6.17 3.75
C VAL A 685 -17.53 -6.59 2.34
N LYS A 686 -17.57 -7.88 2.05
CA LYS A 686 -17.39 -8.37 0.68
C LYS A 686 -18.33 -7.63 -0.26
N ASN A 687 -17.81 -7.12 -1.38
CA ASN A 687 -18.58 -6.29 -2.33
C ASN A 687 -18.95 -4.88 -1.80
N GLY A 688 -18.33 -4.39 -0.73
CA GLY A 688 -18.58 -3.08 -0.12
C GLY A 688 -17.41 -2.58 0.73
N TRP A 689 -16.55 -1.73 0.16
CA TRP A 689 -15.28 -1.36 0.78
C TRP A 689 -15.23 0.09 1.27
N ASN A 690 -14.69 0.29 2.47
CA ASN A 690 -14.27 1.61 2.92
C ASN A 690 -13.12 2.11 2.04
N ASP A 691 -13.26 3.30 1.47
CA ASP A 691 -12.26 3.93 0.60
C ASP A 691 -11.62 5.15 1.30
N PRO A 692 -10.41 5.00 1.88
CA PRO A 692 -9.61 6.11 2.39
C PRO A 692 -8.86 6.88 1.30
N ASP A 693 -9.40 6.92 0.08
CA ASP A 693 -8.84 7.65 -1.06
C ASP A 693 -7.57 7.02 -1.67
N MET A 694 -7.17 7.57 -2.81
CA MET A 694 -6.09 7.09 -3.67
C MET A 694 -4.73 7.00 -2.94
N LEU A 695 -3.89 6.06 -3.40
CA LEU A 695 -2.51 5.93 -2.97
C LEU A 695 -1.68 7.12 -3.46
N VAL A 696 -1.07 7.84 -2.53
CA VAL A 696 -0.02 8.86 -2.77
C VAL A 696 1.40 8.28 -2.83
N VAL A 697 1.53 6.95 -2.94
CA VAL A 697 2.84 6.26 -2.97
C VAL A 697 3.68 6.78 -4.13
N GLY A 698 4.87 7.31 -3.83
CA GLY A 698 5.81 7.84 -4.83
C GLY A 698 5.52 9.27 -5.30
N LEU A 699 4.55 9.97 -4.70
CA LEU A 699 4.45 11.42 -4.84
C LEU A 699 5.56 12.13 -4.05
N GLU A 700 5.88 13.36 -4.43
CA GLU A 700 6.86 14.18 -3.71
C GLU A 700 6.36 14.47 -2.28
N GLY A 701 7.21 14.23 -1.27
CA GLY A 701 6.96 14.63 0.12
C GLY A 701 6.89 13.48 1.13
N LEU A 702 6.81 12.23 0.67
CA LEU A 702 6.96 11.03 1.53
C LEU A 702 8.32 10.38 1.32
N ASN A 703 8.94 9.94 2.42
CA ASN A 703 10.14 9.11 2.38
C ASN A 703 9.81 7.63 2.12
N TYR A 704 10.82 6.77 1.99
CA TYR A 704 10.64 5.34 1.72
C TYR A 704 9.79 4.62 2.78
N GLU A 705 10.07 4.86 4.06
CA GLU A 705 9.36 4.20 5.17
C GLU A 705 7.91 4.66 5.23
N GLU A 706 7.63 5.94 5.00
CA GLU A 706 6.27 6.49 4.91
C GLU A 706 5.51 5.91 3.71
N ASN A 707 6.14 5.79 2.55
CA ASN A 707 5.53 5.15 1.37
C ASN A 707 5.19 3.67 1.63
N LYS A 708 6.10 2.94 2.28
CA LYS A 708 5.93 1.53 2.65
C LYS A 708 4.82 1.35 3.68
N SER A 709 4.76 2.22 4.68
CA SER A 709 3.73 2.23 5.72
C SER A 709 2.37 2.61 5.15
N HIS A 710 2.28 3.69 4.36
CA HIS A 710 1.05 4.09 3.66
C HIS A 710 0.44 2.93 2.86
N PHE A 711 1.24 2.29 2.00
CA PHE A 711 0.79 1.14 1.21
C PHE A 711 0.33 -0.03 2.10
N THR A 712 1.08 -0.32 3.16
CA THR A 712 0.75 -1.39 4.12
C THR A 712 -0.57 -1.13 4.84
N LEU A 713 -0.80 0.09 5.31
CA LEU A 713 -1.99 0.44 6.08
C LEU A 713 -3.24 0.37 5.19
N TRP A 714 -3.19 0.86 3.95
CA TRP A 714 -4.28 0.71 2.98
C TRP A 714 -4.55 -0.76 2.64
N ALA A 715 -3.49 -1.55 2.45
CA ALA A 715 -3.61 -2.97 2.17
C ALA A 715 -4.27 -3.73 3.35
N ALA A 716 -3.78 -3.51 4.57
CA ALA A 716 -4.33 -4.09 5.79
C ALA A 716 -5.79 -3.66 6.01
N MET A 717 -6.13 -2.41 5.70
CA MET A 717 -7.50 -1.91 5.83
C MET A 717 -8.49 -2.49 4.81
N ALA A 718 -8.05 -3.37 3.90
CA ALA A 718 -8.87 -3.83 2.77
C ALA A 718 -9.40 -2.65 1.92
N SER A 719 -8.64 -1.56 1.84
CA SER A 719 -8.98 -0.41 1.02
C SER A 719 -8.82 -0.74 -0.46
N PRO A 720 -9.60 -0.10 -1.35
CA PRO A 720 -9.26 -0.04 -2.76
C PRO A 720 -7.84 0.52 -2.95
N LEU A 721 -7.03 -0.11 -3.80
CA LEU A 721 -5.64 0.30 -4.05
C LEU A 721 -5.56 1.03 -5.40
N MET A 722 -5.96 2.30 -5.40
CA MET A 722 -5.93 3.17 -6.58
C MET A 722 -4.64 4.00 -6.61
N ILE A 723 -3.69 3.67 -7.47
CA ILE A 723 -2.42 4.40 -7.62
C ILE A 723 -2.69 5.82 -8.15
N GLY A 724 -2.15 6.84 -7.48
CA GLY A 724 -2.32 8.25 -7.86
C GLY A 724 -1.06 8.93 -8.42
N ASN A 725 0.06 8.23 -8.59
CA ASN A 725 1.32 8.80 -9.09
C ASN A 725 1.45 8.74 -10.63
N ASP A 726 2.47 9.42 -11.20
CA ASP A 726 2.88 9.23 -12.59
C ASP A 726 3.74 7.97 -12.73
N ILE A 727 3.10 6.82 -12.94
CA ILE A 727 3.79 5.53 -13.08
C ILE A 727 4.72 5.46 -14.30
N ARG A 728 4.59 6.36 -15.29
CA ARG A 728 5.52 6.39 -16.44
C ARG A 728 6.94 6.71 -15.96
N ASN A 729 7.04 7.60 -14.98
CA ASN A 729 8.29 8.11 -14.42
C ASN A 729 8.59 7.61 -12.99
N MET A 730 7.80 6.67 -12.45
CA MET A 730 8.03 6.16 -11.11
C MET A 730 9.38 5.43 -10.98
N SER A 731 10.02 5.60 -9.82
CA SER A 731 11.26 4.90 -9.47
C SER A 731 11.02 3.40 -9.29
N TYR A 732 12.07 2.60 -9.42
CA TYR A 732 11.97 1.17 -9.15
C TYR A 732 11.61 0.88 -7.68
N GLU A 733 12.08 1.70 -6.73
CA GLU A 733 11.72 1.58 -5.32
C GLU A 733 10.20 1.68 -5.12
N VAL A 734 9.58 2.71 -5.71
CA VAL A 734 8.13 2.89 -5.70
C VAL A 734 7.42 1.71 -6.37
N ALA A 735 7.95 1.23 -7.50
CA ALA A 735 7.41 0.05 -8.17
C ALA A 735 7.45 -1.20 -7.27
N THR A 736 8.53 -1.42 -6.49
CA THR A 736 8.63 -2.57 -5.57
C THR A 736 7.67 -2.49 -4.39
N ILE A 737 7.33 -1.27 -3.94
CA ILE A 737 6.30 -1.08 -2.92
C ILE A 737 4.94 -1.47 -3.51
N LEU A 738 4.59 -0.88 -4.65
CA LEU A 738 3.29 -1.10 -5.30
C LEU A 738 3.11 -2.53 -5.80
N THR A 739 4.17 -3.25 -6.17
CA THR A 739 4.09 -4.63 -6.70
C THR A 739 4.35 -5.72 -5.66
N ASN A 740 4.40 -5.39 -4.36
CA ASN A 740 4.66 -6.39 -3.32
C ASN A 740 3.47 -7.37 -3.18
N LYS A 741 3.61 -8.53 -3.83
CA LYS A 741 2.58 -9.58 -3.88
C LYS A 741 2.10 -10.08 -2.51
N ASP A 742 2.95 -10.09 -1.49
CA ASP A 742 2.54 -10.56 -0.16
C ASP A 742 1.67 -9.52 0.58
N ILE A 743 1.97 -8.23 0.40
CA ILE A 743 1.15 -7.14 0.95
C ILE A 743 -0.16 -7.01 0.16
N ILE A 744 -0.11 -7.18 -1.17
CA ILE A 744 -1.32 -7.24 -2.00
C ILE A 744 -2.19 -8.43 -1.60
N ALA A 745 -1.61 -9.62 -1.35
CA ALA A 745 -2.38 -10.78 -0.89
C ALA A 745 -3.07 -10.54 0.46
N LEU A 746 -2.51 -9.69 1.34
CA LEU A 746 -3.18 -9.24 2.56
C LEU A 746 -4.42 -8.39 2.25
N ASN A 747 -4.36 -7.53 1.24
CA ASN A 747 -5.48 -6.71 0.79
C ASN A 747 -6.56 -7.56 0.10
N GLN A 748 -6.13 -8.46 -0.78
CA GLN A 748 -6.96 -9.29 -1.66
C GLN A 748 -7.42 -10.61 -1.01
N ASP A 749 -7.31 -10.74 0.32
CA ASP A 749 -7.74 -11.94 1.02
C ASP A 749 -9.27 -12.16 0.86
N PRO A 750 -9.73 -13.35 0.42
CA PRO A 750 -11.13 -13.57 0.05
C PRO A 750 -12.13 -13.53 1.22
N LEU A 751 -11.64 -13.57 2.47
CA LEU A 751 -12.46 -13.38 3.67
C LEU A 751 -13.10 -12.00 3.67
N GLY A 752 -12.43 -11.02 3.04
CA GLY A 752 -12.97 -9.69 2.82
C GLY A 752 -13.15 -8.87 4.09
N ILE A 753 -12.27 -9.05 5.06
CA ILE A 753 -12.28 -8.34 6.34
C ILE A 753 -11.19 -7.27 6.36
N GLN A 754 -11.54 -6.06 6.81
CA GLN A 754 -10.58 -5.00 7.13
C GLN A 754 -9.82 -5.35 8.42
N ALA A 755 -8.54 -4.98 8.52
CA ALA A 755 -7.78 -5.13 9.76
C ALA A 755 -8.38 -4.31 10.92
N TYR A 756 -8.30 -4.83 12.14
CA TYR A 756 -8.68 -4.14 13.36
C TYR A 756 -7.45 -3.61 14.08
N LYS A 757 -7.54 -2.40 14.65
CA LYS A 757 -6.55 -1.90 15.61
C LYS A 757 -6.73 -2.59 16.95
N ILE A 758 -5.80 -3.47 17.30
CA ILE A 758 -5.86 -4.29 18.53
C ILE A 758 -5.01 -3.73 19.66
N LYS A 759 -4.09 -2.81 19.34
CA LYS A 759 -3.26 -2.11 20.32
C LYS A 759 -2.97 -0.69 19.84
N ASP A 760 -3.06 0.27 20.76
CA ASP A 760 -2.76 1.68 20.53
C ASP A 760 -2.09 2.25 21.78
N GLU A 761 -0.79 2.51 21.68
CA GLU A 761 0.03 3.12 22.74
C GLU A 761 0.45 4.55 22.37
N GLY A 762 -0.34 5.22 21.52
CA GLY A 762 -0.10 6.58 21.04
C GLY A 762 0.95 6.66 19.95
N GLU A 763 2.19 6.26 20.24
CA GLU A 763 3.29 6.25 19.27
C GLU A 763 3.43 4.92 18.51
N PHE A 764 2.74 3.87 18.98
CA PHE A 764 2.85 2.51 18.44
C PHE A 764 1.46 1.89 18.31
N GLU A 765 1.21 1.25 17.17
CA GLU A 765 -0.04 0.57 16.92
C GLU A 765 0.19 -0.85 16.42
N VAL A 766 -0.72 -1.75 16.80
CA VAL A 766 -0.77 -3.10 16.26
C VAL A 766 -2.11 -3.34 15.59
N LEU A 767 -2.08 -3.75 14.33
CA LEU A 767 -3.26 -4.16 13.57
C LEU A 767 -3.27 -5.68 13.40
N ALA A 768 -4.47 -6.28 13.47
CA ALA A 768 -4.67 -7.69 13.17
C ALA A 768 -5.77 -7.87 12.12
N LYS A 769 -5.46 -8.68 11.12
CA LYS A 769 -6.36 -9.04 10.02
C LYS A 769 -6.52 -10.57 9.96
N PRO A 770 -7.68 -11.12 10.36
CA PRO A 770 -8.00 -12.52 10.09
C PRO A 770 -8.01 -12.80 8.59
N LEU A 771 -7.51 -13.97 8.18
CA LEU A 771 -7.44 -14.40 6.78
C LEU A 771 -8.28 -15.66 6.55
N GLU A 772 -8.78 -15.85 5.32
CA GLU A 772 -9.72 -16.92 4.97
C GLU A 772 -9.20 -18.31 5.36
N ASN A 773 -7.89 -18.52 5.22
CA ASN A 773 -7.27 -19.82 5.47
C ASN A 773 -6.99 -20.12 6.96
N GLY A 774 -7.35 -19.21 7.88
CA GLY A 774 -7.06 -19.33 9.31
C GLY A 774 -5.76 -18.69 9.77
N ASP A 775 -4.99 -18.07 8.86
CA ASP A 775 -3.83 -17.26 9.22
C ASP A 775 -4.28 -15.88 9.74
N VAL A 776 -3.33 -15.14 10.30
CA VAL A 776 -3.53 -13.75 10.72
C VAL A 776 -2.42 -12.86 10.17
N GLY A 777 -2.79 -11.77 9.50
CA GLY A 777 -1.88 -10.69 9.18
C GLY A 777 -1.74 -9.73 10.37
N ILE A 778 -0.51 -9.47 10.81
CA ILE A 778 -0.18 -8.59 11.92
C ILE A 778 0.68 -7.43 11.42
N VAL A 779 0.24 -6.20 11.63
CA VAL A 779 1.02 -4.99 11.31
C VAL A 779 1.51 -4.39 12.62
N LEU A 780 2.82 -4.24 12.75
CA LEU A 780 3.46 -3.48 13.82
C LEU A 780 3.86 -2.12 13.24
N PHE A 781 3.17 -1.07 13.66
CA PHE A 781 3.31 0.26 13.07
C PHE A 781 3.90 1.25 14.06
N ASN A 782 5.03 1.85 13.67
CA ASN A 782 5.72 2.88 14.44
C ASN A 782 5.30 4.27 13.94
N ARG A 783 4.51 4.99 14.73
CA ARG A 783 4.09 6.37 14.44
C ARG A 783 5.13 7.41 14.89
N SER A 784 6.09 7.02 15.73
CA SER A 784 7.09 7.95 16.28
C SER A 784 8.09 8.42 15.23
N ASN A 785 8.79 9.50 15.56
CA ASN A 785 9.90 10.06 14.78
C ASN A 785 11.24 9.36 15.05
N SER A 786 11.25 8.19 15.69
CA SER A 786 12.47 7.46 16.05
C SER A 786 12.31 5.96 15.86
N PHE A 787 13.40 5.19 15.97
CA PHE A 787 13.30 3.74 15.96
C PHE A 787 12.54 3.21 17.17
N ALA A 788 11.71 2.18 16.96
CA ALA A 788 10.94 1.56 18.03
C ALA A 788 10.98 0.03 17.99
N ASP A 789 10.85 -0.58 19.15
CA ASP A 789 10.61 -2.02 19.30
C ASP A 789 9.13 -2.21 19.61
N ILE A 790 8.44 -3.03 18.82
CA ILE A 790 7.01 -3.30 19.00
C ILE A 790 6.81 -4.80 19.10
N SER A 791 5.94 -5.22 20.02
CA SER A 791 5.54 -6.61 20.15
C SER A 791 4.05 -6.79 20.43
N VAL A 792 3.58 -7.99 20.12
CA VAL A 792 2.23 -8.46 20.42
C VAL A 792 2.25 -9.95 20.69
N THR A 793 1.51 -10.37 21.71
CA THR A 793 1.37 -11.78 22.08
C THR A 793 0.26 -12.46 21.30
N ILE A 794 0.35 -13.79 21.19
CA ILE A 794 -0.71 -14.61 20.60
C ILE A 794 -2.03 -14.43 21.36
N ASP A 795 -1.99 -14.33 22.70
CA ASP A 795 -3.19 -14.15 23.52
C ASP A 795 -3.88 -12.81 23.22
N GLU A 796 -3.12 -11.71 23.07
CA GLU A 796 -3.66 -10.41 22.67
C GLU A 796 -4.35 -10.47 21.30
N ILE A 797 -3.74 -11.17 20.32
CA ILE A 797 -4.33 -11.35 18.98
C ILE A 797 -5.67 -12.08 19.09
N VAL A 798 -5.69 -13.23 19.76
CA VAL A 798 -6.86 -14.12 19.81
C VAL A 798 -8.01 -13.51 20.63
N GLN A 799 -7.71 -12.65 21.60
CA GLN A 799 -8.72 -11.92 22.38
C GLN A 799 -9.33 -10.75 21.61
N SER A 800 -8.59 -10.16 20.66
CA SER A 800 -8.98 -8.90 20.02
C SER A 800 -9.70 -9.06 18.68
N VAL A 801 -9.49 -10.19 17.98
CA VAL A 801 -10.12 -10.44 16.67
C VAL A 801 -10.77 -11.81 16.58
N GLN A 802 -11.85 -11.90 15.79
CA GLN A 802 -12.49 -13.17 15.48
C GLN A 802 -11.69 -13.90 14.40
N LEU A 803 -10.98 -14.96 14.81
CA LEU A 803 -10.16 -15.76 13.90
C LEU A 803 -10.97 -16.85 13.19
N VAL A 804 -10.65 -17.07 11.92
CA VAL A 804 -11.06 -18.29 11.23
C VAL A 804 -10.30 -19.46 11.86
N ASN A 805 -11.02 -20.52 12.26
CA ASN A 805 -10.45 -21.67 12.97
C ASN A 805 -9.71 -21.31 14.28
N LYS A 806 -10.31 -20.42 15.09
CA LYS A 806 -9.77 -19.97 16.39
C LYS A 806 -9.21 -21.10 17.28
N GLU A 807 -9.87 -22.26 17.32
CA GLU A 807 -9.43 -23.41 18.11
C GLU A 807 -8.07 -23.94 17.66
N ASN A 808 -7.86 -24.13 16.35
CA ASN A 808 -6.57 -24.56 15.81
C ASN A 808 -5.47 -23.55 16.10
N PHE A 809 -5.82 -22.26 16.02
CA PHE A 809 -4.89 -21.19 16.37
C PHE A 809 -4.50 -21.30 17.85
N LEU A 810 -5.45 -21.43 18.77
CA LEU A 810 -5.20 -21.55 20.22
C LEU A 810 -4.45 -22.83 20.63
N LEU A 811 -4.73 -23.96 19.99
CA LEU A 811 -4.11 -25.25 20.31
C LEU A 811 -2.68 -25.36 19.79
N ALA A 812 -2.25 -24.47 18.89
CA ALA A 812 -0.93 -24.49 18.33
C ALA A 812 0.14 -24.15 19.39
N LYS A 813 1.14 -25.02 19.51
CA LYS A 813 2.31 -24.79 20.40
C LYS A 813 3.37 -23.89 19.76
N LYS A 814 3.30 -23.72 18.44
CA LYS A 814 4.23 -22.95 17.61
C LYS A 814 3.45 -22.29 16.48
N TYR A 815 3.92 -21.14 16.03
CA TYR A 815 3.32 -20.39 14.93
C TYR A 815 4.43 -20.07 13.94
N ASN A 816 4.23 -20.41 12.67
CA ASN A 816 5.15 -19.97 11.62
C ASN A 816 4.82 -18.51 11.29
N THR A 817 5.86 -17.69 11.18
CA THR A 817 5.76 -16.29 10.79
C THR A 817 6.46 -16.08 9.45
N LYS A 818 5.89 -15.22 8.61
CA LYS A 818 6.55 -14.67 7.43
C LYS A 818 6.43 -13.16 7.47
N GLU A 819 7.54 -12.44 7.52
CA GLU A 819 7.53 -10.99 7.41
C GLU A 819 7.37 -10.61 5.92
N LEU A 820 6.38 -9.78 5.60
CA LEU A 820 5.86 -9.63 4.24
C LEU A 820 6.65 -8.62 3.39
N TRP A 821 7.55 -7.84 3.97
CA TRP A 821 8.42 -6.92 3.24
C TRP A 821 9.79 -7.53 2.96
N ASP A 822 10.43 -8.11 3.97
CA ASP A 822 11.75 -8.73 3.86
C ASP A 822 11.72 -10.23 3.55
N LYS A 823 10.51 -10.84 3.58
CA LYS A 823 10.25 -12.26 3.27
C LYS A 823 10.90 -13.23 4.25
N THR A 824 11.37 -12.75 5.40
CA THR A 824 11.97 -13.61 6.42
C THR A 824 10.93 -14.50 7.05
N GLU A 825 11.25 -15.79 7.12
CA GLU A 825 10.41 -16.78 7.79
C GLU A 825 10.98 -17.09 9.18
N GLY A 826 10.09 -17.33 10.12
CA GLY A 826 10.42 -17.62 11.50
C GLY A 826 9.40 -18.56 12.14
N VAL A 827 9.70 -18.92 13.39
CA VAL A 827 8.78 -19.68 14.23
C VAL A 827 8.80 -19.05 15.61
N ILE A 828 7.62 -18.77 16.15
CA ILE A 828 7.43 -18.23 17.49
C ILE A 828 6.55 -19.18 18.31
N THR A 829 6.56 -19.00 19.63
CA THR A 829 5.69 -19.74 20.54
C THR A 829 4.62 -18.85 21.18
N THR A 830 4.95 -17.62 21.52
CA THR A 830 4.10 -16.77 22.37
C THR A 830 3.98 -15.32 21.88
N GLU A 831 5.01 -14.77 21.25
CA GLU A 831 5.09 -13.34 20.94
C GLU A 831 5.69 -13.11 19.55
N ILE A 832 5.10 -12.15 18.83
CA ILE A 832 5.70 -11.54 17.65
C ILE A 832 6.40 -10.28 18.12
N LYS A 833 7.70 -10.18 17.85
CA LYS A 833 8.49 -9.02 18.25
C LYS A 833 9.37 -8.56 17.10
N ALA A 834 9.29 -7.27 16.79
CA ALA A 834 10.16 -6.62 15.85
C ALA A 834 10.99 -5.55 16.57
N TYR A 835 12.28 -5.54 16.24
CA TYR A 835 13.24 -4.61 16.81
C TYR A 835 13.60 -3.54 15.79
N ARG A 836 13.82 -2.31 16.27
CA ARG A 836 14.28 -1.17 15.47
C ARG A 836 13.45 -0.95 14.20
N ILE A 837 12.13 -0.93 14.35
CA ILE A 837 11.25 -0.45 13.28
C ILE A 837 11.57 1.04 13.07
N PRO A 838 11.94 1.49 11.85
CA PRO A 838 12.26 2.89 11.59
C PRO A 838 11.14 3.85 11.97
N ALA A 839 11.49 5.14 12.13
CA ALA A 839 10.51 6.21 12.26
C ALA A 839 9.48 6.12 11.11
N HIS A 840 8.20 6.22 11.44
CA HIS A 840 7.08 6.08 10.49
C HIS A 840 7.06 4.73 9.74
N GLY A 841 7.81 3.74 10.20
CA GLY A 841 7.98 2.44 9.54
C GLY A 841 7.00 1.37 10.01
N VAL A 842 6.96 0.27 9.27
CA VAL A 842 6.15 -0.92 9.57
C VAL A 842 6.96 -2.21 9.49
N LYS A 843 6.54 -3.20 10.28
CA LYS A 843 6.81 -4.62 10.07
C LYS A 843 5.49 -5.38 9.96
N VAL A 844 5.39 -6.29 9.01
CA VAL A 844 4.12 -6.99 8.71
C VAL A 844 4.37 -8.47 8.72
N PHE A 845 3.66 -9.22 9.55
CA PHE A 845 3.82 -10.67 9.67
C PHE A 845 2.54 -11.38 9.23
N ARG A 846 2.66 -12.39 8.38
CA ARG A 846 1.64 -13.44 8.27
C ARG A 846 1.97 -14.53 9.27
N VAL A 847 1.00 -14.87 10.11
CA VAL A 847 1.15 -15.80 11.23
C VAL A 847 0.22 -16.97 10.98
N SER A 848 0.78 -18.18 10.97
CA SER A 848 0.04 -19.42 10.75
C SER A 848 0.28 -20.39 11.91
N PRO A 849 -0.75 -21.07 12.43
CA PRO A 849 -0.56 -22.11 13.43
C PRO A 849 0.24 -23.27 12.81
N ALA A 850 1.33 -23.68 13.45
CA ALA A 850 2.11 -24.81 12.97
C ALA A 850 1.28 -26.10 13.14
N LYS A 851 1.16 -26.88 12.07
CA LYS A 851 0.51 -28.19 12.12
C LYS A 851 1.25 -29.09 13.12
N VAL A 852 0.49 -29.70 14.03
CA VAL A 852 0.99 -30.65 15.04
C VAL A 852 1.56 -31.89 14.38
#